data_AF-A0ABD7NU35-F1
#
_entry.id   AF-A0ABD7NU35-F1
#
_cell.length_a   1.000
_cell.length_b   1.000
_cell.length_c   1.000
_cell.angle_alpha   90.00
_cell.angle_beta   90.00
_cell.angle_gamma   90.00
#
_symmetry.space_group_name_H-M   'P 1'
#
loop_
_entity.id
_entity.type
_entity.pdbx_description
1 polymer ?
#
loop_
_entity_poly.entity_id
_entity_poly.type
_entity_poly.pdbx_seq_one_letter_code
_entity_poly.pdbx_strand_id
1 'polypeptide(L)'
;MRLSRATCTMAEVPLPTPTQVPVPSTDIRNAVFAGAKLDEEVTGTGEFYTDRLGVKRLTNTGRNNQFDAAQLDRANRFEQFLLSSGYVFLGDYEDGPFQFSARNQYIRYDNQYYRLNAATDVGFTTTGTDATSFANDVTHFVLMDGDTLRQNLGSGEGAMKVYRNASPLARIIRSSIFEYLTEADQQALLTTPGVNVIADYALKDAVADGVMVLDIPWNVGALNFGLDPATLPLGFQFIGWGCRRPYTIDDDNSFLNCGVVIRVAAGASFPFYSTGRHVFRDIVFDGRDKTTYLFYSPSTATQFNGTRLEGCGFYRFAIGVGWASGGTARYIGTMKAYFCSISGNGDGVRNLIDSMMFGCTINANDRGVALTGGANNNFFGGCRNEWNTGDNWYAYQSVENQISGELCDRAGRGGVVAGAKSAWILNGVNVRRSGANQPVGNDYSANFIIIDDGKIELSGVRTGVGANDSGDGGTISPSYNVSALGSGGGTLLVSGSDMTGFVTSAINQKATTLNKLITGNLGMDDDVNIGMTQVVKGRRIIGSQSSGTLAGSVGATLSLTKTNIFQNSFDTYITRSILIECRIGSQSLGDDIKIPVRFRRENLYYLDILTSGIVASSARIGLSGTGVTVSLSINSSTGLVTVQLTNVDGLERTVNVSMLPSM
;
A
#
# COMPACT_ATOMS: atom_id res chain seq x y z
N MET A 1 -95.65 -18.74 105.70
CA MET A 1 -94.17 -18.78 105.72
C MET A 1 -93.66 -18.38 104.34
N ARG A 2 -92.56 -17.61 104.32
CA ARG A 2 -91.79 -17.06 103.18
C ARG A 2 -92.13 -15.64 102.71
N LEU A 3 -91.11 -14.80 102.93
CA LEU A 3 -90.88 -13.40 102.64
C LEU A 3 -91.09 -12.99 101.16
N SER A 4 -91.54 -11.75 100.95
CA SER A 4 -91.22 -10.97 99.74
C SER A 4 -90.28 -9.82 100.09
N ARG A 5 -89.21 -9.70 99.30
CA ARG A 5 -88.03 -8.85 99.44
C ARG A 5 -88.34 -7.42 98.97
N ALA A 6 -87.87 -6.42 99.72
CA ALA A 6 -87.95 -5.00 99.37
C ALA A 6 -86.84 -4.61 98.37
N THR A 7 -87.22 -3.85 97.35
CA THR A 7 -86.32 -3.09 96.47
C THR A 7 -85.97 -1.75 97.13
N CYS A 8 -84.68 -1.47 97.32
CA CYS A 8 -84.16 -0.17 97.73
C CYS A 8 -83.44 0.46 96.52
N THR A 9 -83.94 1.59 96.03
CA THR A 9 -83.28 2.43 95.03
C THR A 9 -82.30 3.35 95.75
N MET A 10 -80.99 3.23 95.50
CA MET A 10 -79.99 4.23 95.93
C MET A 10 -80.19 5.52 95.11
N ALA A 11 -80.41 6.64 95.79
CA ALA A 11 -80.36 7.97 95.18
C ALA A 11 -78.90 8.37 94.92
N GLU A 12 -78.59 8.94 93.74
CA GLU A 12 -77.29 9.55 93.45
C GLU A 12 -77.02 10.72 94.42
N VAL A 13 -75.88 10.68 95.11
CA VAL A 13 -75.46 11.75 96.03
C VAL A 13 -74.78 12.86 95.21
N PRO A 14 -75.25 14.12 95.26
CA PRO A 14 -74.63 15.22 94.52
C PRO A 14 -73.20 15.48 95.00
N LEU A 15 -72.31 15.80 94.05
CA LEU A 15 -70.92 16.14 94.35
C LEU A 15 -70.85 17.37 95.30
N PRO A 16 -69.98 17.35 96.32
CA PRO A 16 -69.84 18.47 97.23
C PRO A 16 -69.24 19.69 96.52
N THR A 17 -69.70 20.88 96.88
CA THR A 17 -69.07 22.13 96.41
C THR A 17 -67.64 22.23 96.98
N PRO A 18 -66.60 22.29 96.13
CA PRO A 18 -65.22 22.38 96.59
C PRO A 18 -64.94 23.75 97.21
N THR A 19 -64.00 23.80 98.16
CA THR A 19 -63.47 25.06 98.68
C THR A 19 -62.31 25.55 97.83
N GLN A 20 -62.21 26.87 97.66
CA GLN A 20 -61.14 27.51 96.87
C GLN A 20 -59.81 27.62 97.64
N VAL A 21 -59.54 26.72 98.59
CA VAL A 21 -58.26 26.70 99.29
C VAL A 21 -57.16 26.18 98.35
N PRO A 22 -55.92 26.71 98.42
CA PRO A 22 -54.81 26.31 97.55
C PRO A 22 -54.52 24.80 97.55
N VAL A 23 -53.80 24.31 96.53
CA VAL A 23 -53.31 22.92 96.48
C VAL A 23 -52.03 22.82 97.34
N PRO A 24 -51.89 21.86 98.27
CA PRO A 24 -52.81 20.76 98.59
C PRO A 24 -53.89 21.17 99.60
N SER A 25 -55.06 20.52 99.53
CA SER A 25 -56.14 20.72 100.48
C SER A 25 -56.39 19.47 101.31
N THR A 26 -56.54 19.63 102.63
CA THR A 26 -57.01 18.59 103.56
C THR A 26 -58.53 18.64 103.77
N ASP A 27 -59.23 19.56 103.12
CA ASP A 27 -60.70 19.63 103.17
C ASP A 27 -61.30 18.45 102.41
N ILE A 28 -62.11 17.65 103.10
CA ILE A 28 -62.73 16.44 102.54
C ILE A 28 -63.57 16.75 101.29
N ARG A 29 -64.19 17.94 101.20
CA ARG A 29 -64.97 18.35 100.03
C ARG A 29 -64.09 18.47 98.77
N ASN A 30 -62.84 18.90 98.94
CA ASN A 30 -61.90 19.00 97.84
C ASN A 30 -61.33 17.65 97.42
N ALA A 31 -61.09 16.76 98.38
CA ALA A 31 -60.66 15.40 98.08
C ALA A 31 -61.73 14.65 97.28
N VAL A 32 -63.00 14.73 97.70
CA VAL A 32 -64.12 14.10 97.01
C VAL A 32 -64.36 14.73 95.63
N PHE A 33 -64.35 16.07 95.52
CA PHE A 33 -64.52 16.74 94.22
C PHE A 33 -63.36 16.45 93.26
N ALA A 34 -62.11 16.50 93.73
CA ALA A 34 -60.94 16.19 92.91
C ALA A 34 -60.92 14.72 92.46
N GLY A 35 -61.36 13.78 93.31
CA GLY A 35 -61.53 12.38 92.92
C GLY A 35 -62.54 12.20 91.79
N ALA A 36 -63.68 12.89 91.86
CA ALA A 36 -64.67 12.86 90.79
C ALA A 36 -64.21 13.58 89.51
N LYS A 37 -63.42 14.64 89.63
CA LYS A 37 -62.81 15.32 88.47
C LYS A 37 -61.64 14.54 87.87
N LEU A 38 -60.95 13.72 88.65
CA LEU A 38 -59.97 12.78 88.12
C LEU A 38 -60.67 11.66 87.34
N ASP A 39 -61.82 11.17 87.82
CA ASP A 39 -62.66 10.28 87.04
C ASP A 39 -63.09 10.96 85.73
N GLU A 40 -63.58 12.21 85.78
CA GLU A 40 -63.90 12.99 84.56
C GLU A 40 -62.66 13.23 83.64
N GLU A 41 -61.46 13.43 84.20
CA GLU A 41 -60.23 13.49 83.40
C GLU A 41 -59.98 12.19 82.65
N VAL A 42 -60.16 11.05 83.34
CA VAL A 42 -59.75 9.74 82.85
C VAL A 42 -60.81 9.10 81.94
N THR A 43 -62.09 9.23 82.29
CA THR A 43 -63.23 8.57 81.65
C THR A 43 -64.16 9.53 80.93
N GLY A 44 -64.00 10.84 81.12
CA GLY A 44 -64.81 11.87 80.47
C GLY A 44 -64.55 11.96 78.96
N THR A 45 -65.64 12.13 78.22
CA THR A 45 -65.63 12.25 76.75
C THR A 45 -65.44 13.70 76.27
N GLY A 46 -65.53 14.69 77.15
CA GLY A 46 -65.25 16.09 76.82
C GLY A 46 -63.75 16.34 76.66
N GLU A 47 -63.35 17.30 75.83
CA GLU A 47 -61.92 17.62 75.66
C GLU A 47 -61.28 18.20 76.92
N PHE A 48 -62.08 18.90 77.72
CA PHE A 48 -61.63 19.55 78.93
C PHE A 48 -62.52 19.17 80.11
N TYR A 49 -61.90 19.03 81.27
CA TYR A 49 -62.59 19.06 82.56
C TYR A 49 -62.16 20.31 83.32
N THR A 50 -63.02 20.78 84.22
CA THR A 50 -62.70 21.92 85.09
C THR A 50 -62.25 21.39 86.44
N ASP A 51 -61.02 21.72 86.82
CA ASP A 51 -60.48 21.33 88.12
C ASP A 51 -61.18 22.07 89.27
N ARG A 52 -60.87 21.69 90.52
CA ARG A 52 -61.50 22.28 91.72
C ARG A 52 -61.25 23.78 91.89
N LEU A 53 -60.25 24.33 91.21
CA LEU A 53 -59.91 25.76 91.22
C LEU A 53 -60.53 26.52 90.04
N GLY A 54 -61.34 25.86 89.22
CA GLY A 54 -61.98 26.48 88.06
C GLY A 54 -61.12 26.50 86.79
N VAL A 55 -59.96 25.83 86.77
CA VAL A 55 -59.08 25.81 85.59
C VAL A 55 -59.46 24.68 84.66
N LYS A 56 -59.62 24.98 83.36
CA LYS A 56 -59.81 23.96 82.32
C LYS A 56 -58.51 23.19 82.08
N ARG A 57 -58.55 21.87 82.18
CA ARG A 57 -57.46 20.95 81.88
C ARG A 57 -57.92 19.95 80.83
N LEU A 58 -57.00 19.44 80.03
CA LEU A 58 -57.32 18.39 79.07
C LEU A 58 -57.67 17.10 79.82
N THR A 59 -58.75 16.46 79.38
CA THR A 59 -59.02 15.06 79.72
C THR A 59 -58.07 14.14 78.92
N ASN A 60 -58.08 12.84 79.22
CA ASN A 60 -57.47 11.84 78.35
C ASN A 60 -58.02 11.91 76.92
N THR A 61 -59.34 12.11 76.78
CA THR A 61 -59.99 12.29 75.47
C THR A 61 -59.43 13.51 74.74
N GLY A 62 -59.27 14.65 75.41
CA GLY A 62 -58.68 15.86 74.81
C GLY A 62 -57.22 15.67 74.37
N ARG A 63 -56.42 14.93 75.16
CA ARG A 63 -55.03 14.60 74.79
C ARG A 63 -54.96 13.68 73.56
N ASN A 64 -55.82 12.67 73.49
CA ASN A 64 -55.88 11.75 72.34
C ASN A 64 -56.32 12.47 71.07
N ASN A 65 -57.34 13.33 71.14
CA ASN A 65 -57.80 14.12 70.00
C ASN A 65 -56.68 15.02 69.42
N GLN A 66 -55.90 15.67 70.29
CA GLN A 66 -54.76 16.47 69.84
C GLN A 66 -53.64 15.63 69.21
N PHE A 67 -53.39 14.44 69.74
CA PHE A 67 -52.41 13.51 69.16
C PHE A 67 -52.86 13.02 67.78
N ASP A 68 -54.13 12.61 67.63
CA ASP A 68 -54.68 12.13 66.36
C ASP A 68 -54.69 13.22 65.29
N ALA A 69 -55.05 14.46 65.65
CA ALA A 69 -54.97 15.60 64.75
C ALA A 69 -53.54 15.86 64.25
N ALA A 70 -52.54 15.75 65.13
CA ALA A 70 -51.13 15.90 64.76
C ALA A 70 -50.63 14.76 63.86
N GLN A 71 -51.12 13.53 64.03
CA GLN A 71 -50.77 12.43 63.14
C GLN A 71 -51.43 12.57 61.76
N LEU A 72 -52.68 13.06 61.71
CA LEU A 72 -53.37 13.35 60.46
C LEU A 72 -52.65 14.44 59.65
N ASP A 73 -52.18 15.51 60.29
CA ASP A 73 -51.37 16.56 59.62
C ASP A 73 -50.08 16.00 59.00
N ARG A 74 -49.36 15.15 59.74
CA ARG A 74 -48.15 14.48 59.24
C ARG A 74 -48.45 13.55 58.07
N ALA A 75 -49.55 12.79 58.13
CA ALA A 75 -50.00 11.93 57.04
C ALA A 75 -50.36 12.75 55.78
N ASN A 76 -51.10 13.85 55.94
CA ASN A 76 -51.46 14.75 54.83
C ASN A 76 -50.24 15.36 54.14
N ARG A 77 -49.23 15.76 54.92
CA ARG A 77 -47.96 16.30 54.36
C ARG A 77 -47.14 15.24 53.63
N PHE A 78 -47.18 13.98 54.10
CA PHE A 78 -46.53 12.86 53.42
C PHE A 78 -47.23 12.50 52.10
N GLU A 79 -48.58 12.51 52.08
CA GLU A 79 -49.36 12.33 50.85
C GLU A 79 -49.09 13.43 49.80
N GLN A 80 -48.97 14.70 50.22
CA GLN A 80 -48.60 15.79 49.30
C GLN A 80 -47.19 15.62 48.71
N PHE A 81 -46.25 15.05 49.46
CA PHE A 81 -44.93 14.71 48.93
C PHE A 81 -44.99 13.59 47.88
N LEU A 82 -45.81 12.56 48.10
CA LEU A 82 -46.03 11.47 47.12
C LEU A 82 -46.67 12.01 45.83
N LEU A 83 -47.70 12.86 45.95
CA LEU A 83 -48.39 13.47 44.81
C LEU A 83 -47.49 14.37 43.95
N SER A 84 -46.46 14.96 44.53
CA SER A 84 -45.52 15.86 43.82
C SER A 84 -44.26 15.17 43.28
N SER A 85 -44.04 13.88 43.58
CA SER A 85 -42.78 13.18 43.25
C SER A 85 -42.90 12.01 42.27
N GLY A 86 -44.09 11.44 42.03
CA GLY A 86 -44.29 10.37 41.04
C GLY A 86 -44.79 10.87 39.69
N TYR A 87 -44.37 10.27 38.57
CA TYR A 87 -45.01 10.51 37.28
C TYR A 87 -46.41 9.87 37.25
N VAL A 88 -47.41 10.59 36.76
CA VAL A 88 -48.83 10.16 36.75
C VAL A 88 -49.31 9.95 35.32
N PHE A 89 -49.62 8.71 34.94
CA PHE A 89 -50.16 8.39 33.62
C PHE A 89 -51.64 8.77 33.54
N LEU A 90 -52.02 9.61 32.57
CA LEU A 90 -53.39 10.05 32.35
C LEU A 90 -54.15 9.12 31.40
N GLY A 91 -53.48 8.51 30.43
CA GLY A 91 -54.10 7.60 29.45
C GLY A 91 -53.47 7.70 28.06
N ASP A 92 -54.01 6.92 27.12
CA ASP A 92 -53.70 7.03 25.70
C ASP A 92 -54.41 8.26 25.14
N TYR A 93 -53.75 9.12 24.35
CA TYR A 93 -54.29 10.39 23.87
C TYR A 93 -55.64 10.21 23.13
N GLU A 94 -55.83 9.06 22.49
CA GLU A 94 -57.06 8.62 21.84
C GLU A 94 -58.25 8.47 22.80
N ASP A 95 -58.00 8.31 24.10
CA ASP A 95 -59.00 8.22 25.17
C ASP A 95 -59.30 9.60 25.83
N GLY A 96 -58.69 10.67 25.31
CA GLY A 96 -58.85 12.03 25.81
C GLY A 96 -60.25 12.64 25.57
N PRO A 97 -60.41 13.95 25.82
CA PRO A 97 -59.35 14.91 26.13
C PRO A 97 -58.87 14.85 27.58
N PHE A 98 -57.57 15.07 27.80
CA PHE A 98 -56.94 15.08 29.12
C PHE A 98 -56.51 16.49 29.51
N GLN A 99 -56.81 16.86 30.76
CA GLN A 99 -56.28 18.08 31.37
C GLN A 99 -55.04 17.77 32.21
N PHE A 100 -53.95 18.45 31.91
CA PHE A 100 -52.70 18.37 32.65
C PHE A 100 -52.70 19.34 33.82
N SER A 101 -53.29 18.94 34.94
CA SER A 101 -53.31 19.70 36.19
C SER A 101 -51.97 19.76 36.93
N ALA A 102 -51.01 18.90 36.56
CA ALA A 102 -49.68 18.87 37.14
C ALA A 102 -48.59 18.52 36.12
N ARG A 103 -47.35 18.99 36.37
CA ARG A 103 -46.23 18.86 35.42
C ARG A 103 -45.60 17.46 35.37
N ASN A 104 -45.89 16.62 36.36
CA ASN A 104 -45.52 15.20 36.44
C ASN A 104 -46.55 14.29 35.75
N GLN A 105 -47.62 14.83 35.16
CA GLN A 105 -48.58 14.05 34.41
C GLN A 105 -48.13 13.81 32.96
N TYR A 106 -48.55 12.69 32.40
CA TYR A 106 -48.18 12.29 31.05
C TYR A 106 -49.24 11.42 30.38
N ILE A 107 -49.26 11.44 29.06
CA ILE A 107 -50.13 10.63 28.21
C ILE A 107 -49.28 9.75 27.29
N ARG A 108 -49.89 8.79 26.61
CA ARG A 108 -49.24 8.00 25.56
C ARG A 108 -49.94 8.24 24.23
N TYR A 109 -49.21 8.33 23.15
CA TYR A 109 -49.77 8.36 21.79
C TYR A 109 -48.78 7.65 20.87
N ASP A 110 -49.27 6.80 19.96
CA ASP A 110 -48.42 6.00 19.05
C ASP A 110 -47.25 5.30 19.78
N ASN A 111 -47.55 4.66 20.92
CA ASN A 111 -46.59 4.02 21.81
C ASN A 111 -45.50 4.92 22.44
N GLN A 112 -45.59 6.25 22.32
CA GLN A 112 -44.65 7.19 22.91
C GLN A 112 -45.28 7.96 24.08
N TYR A 113 -44.50 8.21 25.14
CA TYR A 113 -44.96 8.94 26.33
C TYR A 113 -44.64 10.43 26.25
N TYR A 114 -45.62 11.28 26.53
CA TYR A 114 -45.52 12.74 26.42
C TYR A 114 -45.96 13.42 27.71
N ARG A 115 -45.17 14.41 28.17
CA ARG A 115 -45.55 15.32 29.26
C ARG A 115 -45.55 16.76 28.78
N LEU A 116 -46.13 17.68 29.56
CA LEU A 116 -46.05 19.11 29.25
C LEU A 116 -44.61 19.62 29.13
N ASN A 117 -44.36 20.38 28.06
CA ASN A 117 -43.11 21.12 27.87
C ASN A 117 -43.00 22.28 28.87
N ALA A 118 -41.79 22.81 29.04
CA ALA A 118 -41.54 23.87 30.02
C ALA A 118 -42.23 25.20 29.69
N ALA A 119 -42.53 25.45 28.41
CA ALA A 119 -43.14 26.69 27.93
C ALA A 119 -44.68 26.71 28.06
N THR A 120 -45.30 25.55 28.24
CA THR A 120 -46.76 25.42 28.42
C THR A 120 -47.08 25.37 29.92
N ASP A 121 -48.03 26.21 30.31
CA ASP A 121 -48.53 26.27 31.69
C ASP A 121 -49.35 25.02 32.06
N VAL A 122 -49.33 24.68 33.34
CA VAL A 122 -50.20 23.63 33.89
C VAL A 122 -51.67 24.09 33.81
N GLY A 123 -52.58 23.19 33.48
CA GLY A 123 -53.99 23.47 33.17
C GLY A 123 -54.35 23.30 31.69
N PHE A 124 -53.35 23.06 30.82
CA PHE A 124 -53.56 22.71 29.40
C PHE A 124 -54.44 21.46 29.25
N THR A 125 -55.38 21.50 28.30
CA THR A 125 -56.28 20.39 27.96
C THR A 125 -56.09 20.03 26.50
N THR A 126 -55.93 18.74 26.19
CA THR A 126 -55.83 18.28 24.80
C THR A 126 -57.08 18.66 24.00
N THR A 127 -56.91 18.99 22.74
CA THR A 127 -57.96 19.53 21.88
C THR A 127 -58.80 18.45 21.19
N GLY A 128 -58.35 17.19 21.19
CA GLY A 128 -59.08 16.06 20.61
C GLY A 128 -58.44 14.71 20.94
N THR A 129 -58.76 13.71 20.11
CA THR A 129 -58.42 12.29 20.30
C THR A 129 -57.92 11.60 19.03
N ASP A 130 -57.57 12.36 17.99
CA ASP A 130 -57.12 11.79 16.70
C ASP A 130 -55.78 12.38 16.24
N ALA A 131 -55.25 11.86 15.13
CA ALA A 131 -53.98 12.34 14.57
C ALA A 131 -53.99 13.82 14.17
N THR A 132 -55.16 14.37 13.81
CA THR A 132 -55.30 15.77 13.40
C THR A 132 -55.23 16.70 14.61
N SER A 133 -55.89 16.35 15.72
CA SER A 133 -55.78 17.09 16.97
C SER A 133 -54.40 16.91 17.61
N PHE A 134 -53.82 15.71 17.54
CA PHE A 134 -52.48 15.44 18.07
C PHE A 134 -51.40 16.28 17.40
N ALA A 135 -51.48 16.47 16.07
CA ALA A 135 -50.54 17.32 15.32
C ALA A 135 -50.49 18.78 15.84
N ASN A 136 -51.57 19.27 16.45
CA ASN A 136 -51.61 20.58 17.09
C ASN A 136 -51.13 20.51 18.55
N ASP A 137 -51.63 19.53 19.32
CA ASP A 137 -51.33 19.40 20.75
C ASP A 137 -49.87 19.01 21.04
N VAL A 138 -49.20 18.29 20.14
CA VAL A 138 -47.80 17.85 20.31
C VAL A 138 -46.83 19.02 20.53
N THR A 139 -47.19 20.22 20.07
CA THR A 139 -46.42 21.46 20.30
C THR A 139 -46.38 21.89 21.77
N HIS A 140 -47.30 21.41 22.61
CA HIS A 140 -47.37 21.63 24.05
C HIS A 140 -46.64 20.57 24.88
N PHE A 141 -46.14 19.52 24.23
CA PHE A 141 -45.53 18.38 24.88
C PHE A 141 -44.01 18.28 24.65
N VAL A 142 -43.36 17.54 25.53
CA VAL A 142 -42.03 16.96 25.34
C VAL A 142 -42.15 15.45 25.53
N LEU A 143 -41.46 14.69 24.69
CA LEU A 143 -41.33 13.26 24.88
C LEU A 143 -40.64 12.98 26.22
N MET A 144 -41.14 12.01 26.96
CA MET A 144 -40.57 11.60 28.25
C MET A 144 -39.44 10.59 28.12
N ASP A 145 -39.41 9.84 27.03
CA ASP A 145 -38.48 8.72 26.87
C ASP A 145 -37.26 9.10 26.01
N GLY A 146 -36.13 8.42 26.22
CA GLY A 146 -34.95 8.51 25.36
C GLY A 146 -35.17 7.93 23.95
N ASP A 147 -36.41 7.57 23.61
CA ASP A 147 -36.76 6.88 22.39
C ASP A 147 -36.63 7.77 21.16
N THR A 148 -37.06 9.04 21.21
CA THR A 148 -36.79 9.98 20.09
C THR A 148 -35.31 10.26 19.92
N LEU A 149 -34.51 10.32 20.99
CA LEU A 149 -33.05 10.45 20.86
C LEU A 149 -32.45 9.20 20.22
N ARG A 150 -32.85 8.00 20.65
CA ARG A 150 -32.43 6.72 20.06
C ARG A 150 -32.86 6.62 18.59
N GLN A 151 -34.09 7.00 18.25
CA GLN A 151 -34.62 7.05 16.89
C GLN A 151 -33.84 8.06 16.04
N ASN A 152 -33.58 9.27 16.54
CA ASN A 152 -32.78 10.27 15.83
C ASN A 152 -31.34 9.79 15.60
N LEU A 153 -30.69 9.21 16.61
CA LEU A 153 -29.33 8.68 16.51
C LEU A 153 -29.24 7.42 15.64
N GLY A 154 -30.29 6.60 15.60
CA GLY A 154 -30.40 5.41 14.76
C GLY A 154 -30.93 5.69 13.34
N SER A 155 -31.36 6.91 13.05
CA SER A 155 -31.79 7.31 11.71
C SER A 155 -30.60 7.46 10.76
N GLY A 156 -30.85 7.48 9.45
CA GLY A 156 -29.83 7.82 8.44
C GLY A 156 -29.22 9.22 8.60
N GLU A 157 -29.87 10.11 9.35
CA GLU A 157 -29.31 11.42 9.72
C GLU A 157 -28.62 11.45 11.09
N GLY A 158 -28.49 10.32 11.78
CA GLY A 158 -27.94 10.28 13.14
C GLY A 158 -26.55 10.90 13.25
N ALA A 159 -25.67 10.59 12.28
CA ALA A 159 -24.33 11.17 12.19
C ALA A 159 -24.33 12.69 11.89
N MET A 160 -25.42 13.24 11.35
CA MET A 160 -25.63 14.68 11.18
C MET A 160 -26.07 15.38 12.48
N LYS A 161 -26.54 14.64 13.48
CA LYS A 161 -26.96 15.19 14.78
C LYS A 161 -25.84 15.16 15.83
N VAL A 162 -24.77 14.39 15.61
CA VAL A 162 -23.60 14.32 16.51
C VAL A 162 -22.49 15.23 15.99
N TYR A 163 -22.05 16.19 16.81
CA TYR A 163 -21.06 17.20 16.41
C TYR A 163 -19.71 16.97 17.09
N ARG A 164 -18.63 17.23 16.34
CA ARG A 164 -17.31 17.51 16.90
C ARG A 164 -17.00 18.98 16.63
N ASN A 165 -16.99 19.78 17.70
CA ASN A 165 -16.94 21.24 17.61
C ASN A 165 -18.07 21.77 16.71
N ALA A 166 -17.76 22.47 15.62
CA ALA A 166 -18.73 23.09 14.72
C ALA A 166 -19.19 22.20 13.55
N SER A 167 -18.69 20.98 13.41
CA SER A 167 -19.03 20.09 12.29
C SER A 167 -19.73 18.81 12.74
N PRO A 168 -20.81 18.39 12.05
CA PRO A 168 -21.37 17.06 12.27
C PRO A 168 -20.39 15.97 11.87
N LEU A 169 -20.46 14.80 12.51
CA LEU A 169 -19.58 13.66 12.25
C LEU A 169 -19.63 13.21 10.78
N ALA A 170 -20.82 13.23 10.15
CA ALA A 170 -21.01 12.85 8.75
C ALA A 170 -20.18 13.68 7.74
N ARG A 171 -19.68 14.87 8.11
CA ARG A 171 -18.82 15.70 7.23
C ARG A 171 -17.33 15.44 7.40
N ILE A 172 -16.93 14.76 8.48
CA ILE A 172 -15.52 14.66 8.88
C ILE A 172 -15.05 13.21 9.02
N ILE A 173 -15.95 12.24 8.95
CA ILE A 173 -15.67 10.82 8.81
C ILE A 173 -15.81 10.46 7.33
N ARG A 174 -14.87 9.68 6.80
CA ARG A 174 -14.93 9.20 5.41
C ARG A 174 -15.93 8.06 5.28
N SER A 175 -16.62 7.99 4.15
CA SER A 175 -17.54 6.90 3.84
C SER A 175 -16.81 5.56 3.83
N SER A 176 -17.41 4.58 4.48
CA SER A 176 -16.93 3.19 4.55
C SER A 176 -17.75 2.29 3.63
N ILE A 177 -17.13 1.26 3.04
CA ILE A 177 -17.88 0.23 2.29
C ILE A 177 -18.94 -0.47 3.18
N PHE A 178 -18.77 -0.49 4.51
CA PHE A 178 -19.73 -1.07 5.44
C PHE A 178 -21.05 -0.29 5.49
N GLU A 179 -21.06 1.01 5.14
CA GLU A 179 -22.30 1.79 5.04
C GLU A 179 -23.22 1.27 3.93
N TYR A 180 -22.66 0.55 2.95
CA TYR A 180 -23.33 0.06 1.77
C TYR A 180 -23.56 -1.46 1.78
N LEU A 181 -23.00 -2.19 2.76
CA LEU A 181 -23.18 -3.63 2.90
C LEU A 181 -24.43 -3.96 3.72
N THR A 182 -25.01 -5.14 3.50
CA THR A 182 -26.11 -5.61 4.34
C THR A 182 -25.58 -5.97 5.73
N GLU A 183 -26.42 -5.91 6.77
CA GLU A 183 -26.01 -6.32 8.13
C GLU A 183 -25.48 -7.76 8.14
N ALA A 184 -26.07 -8.66 7.37
CA ALA A 184 -25.61 -10.04 7.25
C ALA A 184 -24.19 -10.15 6.69
N ASP A 185 -23.88 -9.38 5.63
CA ASP A 185 -22.56 -9.36 5.02
C ASP A 185 -21.51 -8.68 5.90
N GLN A 186 -21.90 -7.61 6.61
CA GLN A 186 -21.04 -6.97 7.60
C GLN A 186 -20.66 -7.96 8.72
N GLN A 187 -21.66 -8.64 9.30
CA GLN A 187 -21.40 -9.64 10.34
C GLN A 187 -20.55 -10.81 9.82
N ALA A 188 -20.80 -11.28 8.61
CA ALA A 188 -19.99 -12.33 7.99
C ALA A 188 -18.52 -11.90 7.88
N LEU A 189 -18.24 -10.73 7.32
CA LEU A 189 -16.89 -10.19 7.16
C LEU A 189 -16.17 -9.97 8.50
N LEU A 190 -16.91 -9.64 9.56
CA LEU A 190 -16.36 -9.40 10.90
C LEU A 190 -16.10 -10.68 11.70
N THR A 191 -16.84 -11.77 11.45
CA THR A 191 -16.87 -12.93 12.34
C THR A 191 -16.44 -14.25 11.71
N THR A 192 -16.48 -14.38 10.38
CA THR A 192 -16.20 -15.65 9.69
C THR A 192 -14.92 -15.56 8.86
N PRO A 193 -13.78 -16.09 9.36
CA PRO A 193 -12.51 -16.04 8.64
C PRO A 193 -12.60 -16.68 7.25
N GLY A 194 -12.10 -15.97 6.24
CA GLY A 194 -12.06 -16.44 4.85
C GLY A 194 -13.39 -16.40 4.11
N VAL A 195 -14.45 -15.85 4.71
CA VAL A 195 -15.74 -15.69 4.01
C VAL A 195 -15.57 -14.84 2.76
N ASN A 196 -16.28 -15.20 1.70
CA ASN A 196 -16.30 -14.47 0.43
C ASN A 196 -17.66 -13.76 0.32
N VAL A 197 -17.67 -12.43 0.36
CA VAL A 197 -18.88 -11.62 0.20
C VAL A 197 -18.88 -10.98 -1.17
N ILE A 198 -19.89 -11.25 -2.00
CA ILE A 198 -20.08 -10.55 -3.29
C ILE A 198 -20.59 -9.14 -2.98
N ALA A 199 -19.74 -8.13 -3.15
CA ALA A 199 -20.01 -6.76 -2.72
C ALA A 199 -20.18 -5.77 -3.89
N ASP A 200 -20.40 -6.26 -5.11
CA ASP A 200 -20.61 -5.44 -6.31
C ASP A 200 -21.70 -4.37 -6.10
N TYR A 201 -22.80 -4.73 -5.45
CA TYR A 201 -23.91 -3.81 -5.14
C TYR A 201 -23.46 -2.67 -4.23
N ALA A 202 -22.72 -2.97 -3.17
CA ALA A 202 -22.26 -1.99 -2.20
C ALA A 202 -21.28 -0.98 -2.84
N LEU A 203 -20.37 -1.45 -3.70
CA LEU A 203 -19.46 -0.57 -4.43
C LEU A 203 -20.21 0.32 -5.42
N LYS A 204 -21.23 -0.19 -6.10
CA LYS A 204 -22.06 0.59 -7.02
C LYS A 204 -22.83 1.69 -6.30
N ASP A 205 -23.45 1.36 -5.17
CA ASP A 205 -24.23 2.33 -4.40
C ASP A 205 -23.31 3.44 -3.87
N ALA A 206 -22.12 3.10 -3.38
CA ALA A 206 -21.11 4.10 -2.98
C ALA A 206 -20.72 5.04 -4.14
N VAL A 207 -20.50 4.49 -5.34
CA VAL A 207 -20.20 5.28 -6.52
C VAL A 207 -21.39 6.14 -6.96
N ALA A 208 -22.62 5.61 -6.87
CA ALA A 208 -23.84 6.33 -7.22
C ALA A 208 -24.10 7.51 -6.27
N ASP A 209 -23.75 7.38 -5.00
CA ASP A 209 -23.79 8.44 -3.98
C ASP A 209 -22.67 9.49 -4.16
N GLY A 210 -21.79 9.30 -5.13
CA GLY A 210 -20.71 10.25 -5.44
C GLY A 210 -19.50 10.16 -4.50
N VAL A 211 -19.33 9.04 -3.80
CA VAL A 211 -18.13 8.81 -2.98
C VAL A 211 -16.89 8.81 -3.88
N MET A 212 -15.82 9.49 -3.44
CA MET A 212 -14.53 9.55 -4.14
C MET A 212 -13.38 8.91 -3.35
N VAL A 213 -13.55 8.77 -2.03
CA VAL A 213 -12.60 8.13 -1.13
C VAL A 213 -13.40 7.17 -0.27
N LEU A 214 -13.21 5.87 -0.51
CA LEU A 214 -13.92 4.82 0.21
C LEU A 214 -12.96 4.10 1.16
N ASP A 215 -13.27 4.17 2.44
CA ASP A 215 -12.55 3.44 3.48
C ASP A 215 -13.04 1.98 3.49
N ILE A 216 -12.09 1.05 3.66
CA ILE A 216 -12.38 -0.37 3.80
C ILE A 216 -11.86 -0.82 5.16
N PRO A 217 -12.75 -1.05 6.14
CA PRO A 217 -12.36 -1.49 7.46
C PRO A 217 -11.66 -2.85 7.46
N TRP A 218 -10.81 -3.07 8.46
CA TRP A 218 -10.23 -4.39 8.72
C TRP A 218 -11.36 -5.41 8.89
N ASN A 219 -11.25 -6.54 8.19
CA ASN A 219 -12.17 -7.65 8.27
C ASN A 219 -11.41 -8.98 8.15
N VAL A 220 -12.08 -10.09 8.44
CA VAL A 220 -11.49 -11.44 8.41
C VAL A 220 -11.85 -12.22 7.15
N GLY A 221 -12.65 -11.64 6.26
CA GLY A 221 -13.06 -12.23 4.98
C GLY A 221 -12.41 -11.56 3.76
N ALA A 222 -13.10 -11.65 2.62
CA ALA A 222 -12.73 -10.98 1.38
C ALA A 222 -13.96 -10.35 0.72
N LEU A 223 -13.79 -9.13 0.25
CA LEU A 223 -14.75 -8.44 -0.61
C LEU A 223 -14.53 -8.91 -2.06
N ASN A 224 -15.52 -9.59 -2.61
CA ASN A 224 -15.48 -10.07 -3.98
C ASN A 224 -16.21 -9.10 -4.90
N PHE A 225 -15.55 -8.70 -5.98
CA PHE A 225 -16.14 -7.86 -7.03
C PHE A 225 -15.93 -8.48 -8.41
N GLY A 226 -16.77 -8.11 -9.37
CA GLY A 226 -16.59 -8.41 -10.78
C GLY A 226 -17.74 -9.18 -11.43
N LEU A 227 -18.74 -9.65 -10.68
CA LEU A 227 -19.93 -10.28 -11.28
C LEU A 227 -20.84 -9.23 -11.91
N ASP A 228 -20.89 -8.05 -11.28
CA ASP A 228 -21.60 -6.89 -11.78
C ASP A 228 -20.74 -5.64 -11.54
N PRO A 229 -19.64 -5.46 -12.31
CA PRO A 229 -18.57 -4.55 -11.96
C PRO A 229 -18.99 -3.07 -12.00
N ALA A 230 -18.68 -2.34 -10.93
CA ALA A 230 -18.79 -0.88 -10.91
C ALA A 230 -17.72 -0.23 -11.83
N THR A 231 -18.01 0.98 -12.31
CA THR A 231 -16.99 1.85 -12.90
C THR A 231 -16.48 2.82 -11.87
N LEU A 232 -15.21 2.71 -11.50
CA LEU A 232 -14.60 3.65 -10.57
C LEU A 232 -14.50 5.03 -11.25
N PRO A 233 -14.93 6.12 -10.59
CA PRO A 233 -14.69 7.48 -11.08
C PRO A 233 -13.19 7.81 -11.24
N LEU A 234 -12.88 8.75 -12.12
CA LEU A 234 -11.51 9.23 -12.31
C LEU A 234 -10.95 9.80 -11.00
N GLY A 235 -9.85 9.26 -10.51
CA GLY A 235 -9.26 9.71 -9.24
C GLY A 235 -9.85 9.07 -7.98
N PHE A 236 -10.77 8.10 -8.12
CA PHE A 236 -11.36 7.38 -7.00
C PHE A 236 -10.30 6.66 -6.16
N GLN A 237 -10.51 6.59 -4.85
CA GLN A 237 -9.55 6.04 -3.90
C GLN A 237 -10.16 4.93 -3.05
N PHE A 238 -9.41 3.84 -2.86
CA PHE A 238 -9.69 2.85 -1.82
C PHE A 238 -8.63 2.98 -0.74
N ILE A 239 -9.07 3.12 0.51
CA ILE A 239 -8.19 3.25 1.67
C ILE A 239 -8.48 2.11 2.65
N GLY A 240 -7.63 1.08 2.65
CA GLY A 240 -7.71 0.00 3.62
C GLY A 240 -7.24 0.44 5.00
N TRP A 241 -7.85 -0.12 6.05
CA TRP A 241 -7.40 0.06 7.45
C TRP A 241 -6.27 -0.90 7.82
N GLY A 242 -5.31 -1.07 6.92
CA GLY A 242 -4.17 -1.96 7.07
C GLY A 242 -4.37 -3.34 6.45
N CYS A 243 -3.26 -3.92 6.02
CA CYS A 243 -3.22 -5.30 5.58
C CYS A 243 -1.89 -5.99 5.94
N ARG A 244 -1.94 -7.31 6.14
CA ARG A 244 -0.73 -8.16 6.15
C ARG A 244 -0.53 -8.67 4.73
N ARG A 245 0.61 -8.34 4.12
CA ARG A 245 0.99 -8.80 2.78
C ARG A 245 1.69 -10.16 2.88
N PRO A 246 1.07 -11.27 2.42
CA PRO A 246 1.73 -12.57 2.40
C PRO A 246 2.91 -12.58 1.43
N TYR A 247 3.95 -13.35 1.75
CA TYR A 247 5.17 -13.41 0.94
C TYR A 247 5.04 -14.37 -0.26
N THR A 248 4.41 -15.53 -0.05
CA THR A 248 4.06 -16.52 -1.07
C THR A 248 2.57 -16.88 -0.94
N ILE A 249 1.97 -17.31 -2.04
CA ILE A 249 0.56 -17.68 -2.12
C ILE A 249 0.44 -19.10 -2.64
N ASP A 250 -0.12 -19.98 -1.82
CA ASP A 250 -0.37 -21.37 -2.19
C ASP A 250 -1.83 -21.58 -2.59
N ASP A 251 -2.76 -20.96 -1.86
CA ASP A 251 -4.20 -21.10 -2.01
C ASP A 251 -4.96 -19.91 -1.38
N ASP A 252 -6.28 -20.03 -1.30
CA ASP A 252 -7.14 -19.03 -0.66
C ASP A 252 -6.85 -18.83 0.84
N ASN A 253 -6.30 -19.83 1.53
CA ASN A 253 -5.97 -19.73 2.96
C ASN A 253 -4.79 -18.79 3.21
N SER A 254 -3.97 -18.52 2.19
CA SER A 254 -2.85 -17.56 2.26
C SER A 254 -3.31 -16.14 2.64
N PHE A 255 -4.60 -15.84 2.42
CA PHE A 255 -5.22 -14.54 2.69
C PHE A 255 -5.94 -14.47 4.05
N LEU A 256 -5.97 -15.56 4.82
CA LEU A 256 -6.55 -15.53 6.16
C LEU A 256 -5.78 -14.53 7.04
N ASN A 257 -6.54 -13.72 7.79
CA ASN A 257 -6.01 -12.67 8.66
C ASN A 257 -5.11 -11.66 7.95
N CYS A 258 -5.34 -11.43 6.64
CA CYS A 258 -4.63 -10.40 5.89
C CYS A 258 -5.24 -9.00 6.04
N GLY A 259 -6.36 -8.86 6.75
CA GLY A 259 -7.07 -7.59 6.88
C GLY A 259 -7.86 -7.30 5.62
N VAL A 260 -7.62 -6.16 4.99
CA VAL A 260 -8.38 -5.76 3.80
C VAL A 260 -7.98 -6.58 2.57
N VAL A 261 -8.86 -7.49 2.16
CA VAL A 261 -8.72 -8.28 0.93
C VAL A 261 -9.84 -7.92 -0.05
N ILE A 262 -9.45 -7.47 -1.25
CA ILE A 262 -10.33 -7.34 -2.41
C ILE A 262 -9.97 -8.45 -3.39
N ARG A 263 -10.95 -9.26 -3.74
CA ARG A 263 -10.77 -10.44 -4.58
C ARG A 263 -11.64 -10.36 -5.83
N VAL A 264 -11.13 -10.86 -6.94
CA VAL A 264 -11.95 -11.03 -8.14
C VAL A 264 -12.95 -12.16 -7.89
N ALA A 265 -14.24 -11.90 -8.11
CA ALA A 265 -15.30 -12.87 -7.94
C ALA A 265 -15.08 -14.08 -8.87
N ALA A 266 -15.48 -15.27 -8.42
CA ALA A 266 -15.32 -16.48 -9.21
C ALA A 266 -16.10 -16.36 -10.54
N GLY A 267 -15.43 -16.64 -11.66
CA GLY A 267 -16.00 -16.48 -13.00
C GLY A 267 -15.90 -15.08 -13.61
N ALA A 268 -15.42 -14.08 -12.86
CA ALA A 268 -15.16 -12.74 -13.38
C ALA A 268 -13.72 -12.60 -13.91
N SER A 269 -13.49 -11.61 -14.78
CA SER A 269 -12.15 -11.34 -15.34
C SER A 269 -11.41 -10.18 -14.66
N PHE A 270 -12.12 -9.34 -13.91
CA PHE A 270 -11.61 -8.15 -13.22
C PHE A 270 -12.61 -7.72 -12.14
N PRO A 271 -12.18 -6.96 -11.11
CA PRO A 271 -13.07 -6.57 -10.02
C PRO A 271 -13.96 -5.36 -10.34
N PHE A 272 -13.45 -4.41 -11.12
CA PHE A 272 -14.15 -3.17 -11.47
C PHE A 272 -13.53 -2.57 -12.74
N TYR A 273 -14.26 -1.66 -13.41
CA TYR A 273 -13.66 -0.86 -14.47
C TYR A 273 -12.81 0.25 -13.87
N SER A 274 -11.57 0.37 -14.35
CA SER A 274 -10.67 1.46 -13.96
C SER A 274 -10.82 2.63 -14.94
N THR A 275 -10.67 3.85 -14.44
CA THR A 275 -10.56 5.07 -15.25
C THR A 275 -9.21 5.76 -15.09
N GLY A 276 -8.33 5.24 -14.24
CA GLY A 276 -7.01 5.80 -13.94
C GLY A 276 -7.01 6.86 -12.83
N ARG A 277 -5.81 7.31 -12.48
CA ARG A 277 -5.48 8.32 -11.45
C ARG A 277 -5.92 7.95 -10.03
N HIS A 278 -6.17 6.68 -9.79
CA HIS A 278 -6.66 6.18 -8.51
C HIS A 278 -5.58 6.25 -7.42
N VAL A 279 -6.01 6.17 -6.16
CA VAL A 279 -5.10 5.89 -5.03
C VAL A 279 -5.61 4.65 -4.32
N PHE A 280 -4.81 3.59 -4.30
CA PHE A 280 -5.09 2.40 -3.51
C PHE A 280 -4.05 2.31 -2.41
N ARG A 281 -4.52 2.22 -1.17
CA ARG A 281 -3.65 2.17 0.01
C ARG A 281 -4.01 0.99 0.91
N ASP A 282 -2.98 0.24 1.32
CA ASP A 282 -3.05 -0.82 2.33
C ASP A 282 -4.12 -1.88 2.06
N ILE A 283 -4.20 -2.34 0.80
CA ILE A 283 -5.15 -3.36 0.34
C ILE A 283 -4.41 -4.55 -0.26
N VAL A 284 -4.87 -5.76 0.03
CA VAL A 284 -4.49 -6.97 -0.69
C VAL A 284 -5.48 -7.21 -1.83
N PHE A 285 -4.99 -7.12 -3.06
CA PHE A 285 -5.71 -7.50 -4.26
C PHE A 285 -5.38 -8.93 -4.66
N ASP A 286 -6.42 -9.71 -4.93
CA ASP A 286 -6.31 -11.12 -5.25
C ASP A 286 -7.08 -11.46 -6.54
N GLY A 287 -6.33 -11.85 -7.56
CA GLY A 287 -6.80 -12.24 -8.88
C GLY A 287 -7.33 -13.67 -8.97
N ARG A 288 -7.30 -14.43 -7.87
CA ARG A 288 -7.81 -15.80 -7.73
C ARG A 288 -7.01 -16.89 -8.45
N ASP A 289 -6.87 -16.84 -9.77
CA ASP A 289 -6.44 -17.99 -10.58
C ASP A 289 -5.40 -17.69 -11.68
N LYS A 290 -4.74 -16.53 -11.62
CA LYS A 290 -3.78 -16.05 -12.62
C LYS A 290 -4.37 -15.81 -14.02
N THR A 291 -5.69 -15.74 -14.17
CA THR A 291 -6.33 -15.41 -15.46
C THR A 291 -6.94 -14.00 -15.51
N THR A 292 -7.04 -13.34 -14.36
CA THR A 292 -7.74 -12.07 -14.19
C THR A 292 -6.80 -10.86 -14.21
N TYR A 293 -7.38 -9.66 -14.24
CA TYR A 293 -6.67 -8.38 -14.26
C TYR A 293 -7.26 -7.41 -13.24
N LEU A 294 -6.41 -6.64 -12.57
CA LEU A 294 -6.87 -5.53 -11.72
C LEU A 294 -7.29 -4.32 -12.56
N PHE A 295 -6.44 -3.92 -13.49
CA PHE A 295 -6.70 -2.78 -14.38
C PHE A 295 -7.35 -3.27 -15.66
N TYR A 296 -8.61 -2.89 -15.88
CA TYR A 296 -9.37 -3.28 -17.05
C TYR A 296 -10.25 -2.14 -17.57
N SER A 297 -10.32 -2.04 -18.90
CA SER A 297 -11.25 -1.18 -19.63
C SER A 297 -11.69 -1.92 -20.90
N PRO A 298 -12.98 -1.83 -21.27
CA PRO A 298 -13.48 -2.39 -22.53
C PRO A 298 -12.99 -1.58 -23.74
N SER A 299 -12.62 -0.31 -23.54
CA SER A 299 -12.08 0.54 -24.60
C SER A 299 -10.61 0.23 -24.85
N THR A 300 -10.28 -0.12 -26.08
CA THR A 300 -8.90 -0.37 -26.53
C THR A 300 -8.07 0.91 -26.63
N ALA A 301 -8.72 2.08 -26.62
CA ALA A 301 -8.06 3.39 -26.64
C ALA A 301 -7.73 3.92 -25.23
N THR A 302 -8.20 3.25 -24.18
CA THR A 302 -7.88 3.65 -22.81
C THR A 302 -6.37 3.59 -22.58
N GLN A 303 -5.84 4.57 -21.87
CA GLN A 303 -4.51 4.51 -21.29
C GLN A 303 -4.67 4.90 -19.82
N PHE A 304 -4.48 3.94 -18.92
CA PHE A 304 -4.49 4.24 -17.50
C PHE A 304 -3.26 5.07 -17.17
N ASN A 305 -3.41 6.14 -16.39
CA ASN A 305 -2.28 6.91 -15.94
C ASN A 305 -2.44 7.48 -14.53
N GLY A 306 -1.31 7.82 -13.90
CA GLY A 306 -1.27 8.58 -12.64
C GLY A 306 -1.77 7.84 -11.39
N THR A 307 -2.04 6.54 -11.48
CA THR A 307 -2.48 5.73 -10.33
C THR A 307 -1.34 5.58 -9.30
N ARG A 308 -1.68 5.64 -8.02
CA ARG A 308 -0.77 5.43 -6.89
C ARG A 308 -1.17 4.17 -6.11
N LEU A 309 -0.19 3.31 -5.89
CA LEU A 309 -0.32 2.06 -5.14
C LEU A 309 0.59 2.16 -3.92
N GLU A 310 0.02 2.16 -2.72
CA GLU A 310 0.75 2.45 -1.48
C GLU A 310 0.53 1.29 -0.50
N GLY A 311 1.58 0.54 -0.15
CA GLY A 311 1.46 -0.56 0.80
C GLY A 311 0.52 -1.68 0.36
N CYS A 312 0.25 -1.83 -0.93
CA CYS A 312 -0.70 -2.82 -1.44
C CYS A 312 -0.04 -4.17 -1.74
N GLY A 313 -0.84 -5.23 -1.75
CA GLY A 313 -0.46 -6.56 -2.25
C GLY A 313 -1.17 -6.91 -3.55
N PHE A 314 -0.49 -7.56 -4.49
CA PHE A 314 -1.06 -7.97 -5.79
C PHE A 314 -0.70 -9.43 -6.06
N TYR A 315 -1.71 -10.29 -6.07
CA TYR A 315 -1.52 -11.73 -6.08
C TYR A 315 -2.41 -12.43 -7.07
N ARG A 316 -1.92 -13.52 -7.67
CA ARG A 316 -2.71 -14.43 -8.53
C ARG A 316 -3.44 -13.74 -9.68
N PHE A 317 -2.90 -12.67 -10.22
CA PHE A 317 -3.36 -12.07 -11.48
C PHE A 317 -2.57 -12.62 -12.67
N ALA A 318 -3.14 -12.55 -13.87
CA ALA A 318 -2.37 -12.75 -15.10
C ALA A 318 -1.25 -11.71 -15.21
N ILE A 319 -1.56 -10.48 -14.79
CA ILE A 319 -0.63 -9.37 -14.62
C ILE A 319 -0.90 -8.74 -13.25
N GLY A 320 0.06 -8.81 -12.33
CA GLY A 320 -0.08 -8.23 -10.99
C GLY A 320 -0.28 -6.72 -11.04
N VAL A 321 0.69 -6.01 -11.62
CA VAL A 321 0.65 -4.56 -11.80
C VAL A 321 1.01 -4.21 -13.24
N GLY A 322 0.08 -3.60 -13.96
CA GLY A 322 0.28 -3.30 -15.37
C GLY A 322 -0.93 -3.68 -16.20
N TRP A 323 -0.75 -3.70 -17.51
CA TRP A 323 -1.85 -4.02 -18.41
C TRP A 323 -1.40 -4.63 -19.73
N ALA A 324 -2.20 -5.56 -20.24
CA ALA A 324 -2.19 -6.04 -21.60
C ALA A 324 -3.60 -6.53 -21.94
N SER A 325 -4.04 -6.42 -23.19
CA SER A 325 -5.28 -7.08 -23.60
C SER A 325 -5.33 -7.31 -25.11
N GLY A 326 -5.82 -8.49 -25.48
CA GLY A 326 -6.06 -8.90 -26.88
C GLY A 326 -4.80 -9.12 -27.72
N GLY A 327 -3.67 -9.48 -27.11
CA GLY A 327 -2.40 -9.66 -27.82
C GLY A 327 -1.73 -8.37 -28.32
N THR A 328 -2.34 -7.20 -28.09
CA THR A 328 -1.76 -5.88 -28.37
C THR A 328 -1.08 -5.32 -27.13
N ALA A 329 0.07 -4.67 -27.31
CA ALA A 329 0.75 -3.97 -26.22
C ALA A 329 -0.11 -2.79 -25.74
N ARG A 330 -0.48 -2.81 -24.46
CA ARG A 330 -1.15 -1.71 -23.74
C ARG A 330 -0.27 -1.28 -22.59
N TYR A 331 -0.48 -0.07 -22.10
CA TYR A 331 0.41 0.53 -21.10
C TYR A 331 -0.36 1.19 -19.97
N ILE A 332 0.28 1.22 -18.80
CA ILE A 332 -0.09 2.13 -17.71
C ILE A 332 1.01 3.18 -17.59
N GLY A 333 0.65 4.44 -17.73
CA GLY A 333 1.57 5.56 -17.66
C GLY A 333 1.65 6.19 -16.28
N THR A 334 2.80 6.78 -15.95
CA THR A 334 3.00 7.61 -14.75
C THR A 334 2.49 6.96 -13.44
N MET A 335 2.51 5.63 -13.37
CA MET A 335 2.08 4.90 -12.18
C MET A 335 3.18 4.97 -11.13
N LYS A 336 2.76 5.10 -9.88
CA LYS A 336 3.67 5.11 -8.73
C LYS A 336 3.30 4.01 -7.75
N ALA A 337 4.19 3.05 -7.54
CA ALA A 337 4.00 1.99 -6.56
C ALA A 337 5.04 2.11 -5.43
N TYR A 338 4.58 2.09 -4.19
CA TYR A 338 5.40 2.27 -3.00
C TYR A 338 5.17 1.11 -2.04
N PHE A 339 6.24 0.43 -1.66
CA PHE A 339 6.23 -0.61 -0.60
C PHE A 339 5.18 -1.71 -0.84
N CYS A 340 4.96 -2.06 -2.11
CA CYS A 340 3.98 -3.06 -2.52
C CYS A 340 4.60 -4.47 -2.59
N SER A 341 3.77 -5.50 -2.40
CA SER A 341 4.13 -6.90 -2.61
C SER A 341 3.42 -7.42 -3.85
N ILE A 342 4.18 -7.98 -4.80
CA ILE A 342 3.68 -8.42 -6.10
C ILE A 342 4.16 -9.86 -6.29
N SER A 343 3.30 -10.81 -5.93
CA SER A 343 3.71 -12.21 -5.78
C SER A 343 2.73 -13.20 -6.38
N GLY A 344 3.25 -14.30 -6.93
CA GLY A 344 2.40 -15.39 -7.44
C GLY A 344 1.51 -14.98 -8.61
N ASN A 345 1.94 -14.04 -9.45
CA ASN A 345 1.24 -13.64 -10.68
C ASN A 345 1.82 -14.36 -11.90
N GLY A 346 1.17 -14.21 -13.06
CA GLY A 346 1.79 -14.54 -14.36
C GLY A 346 3.00 -13.64 -14.60
N ASP A 347 2.78 -12.44 -15.12
CA ASP A 347 3.77 -11.37 -15.03
C ASP A 347 3.52 -10.56 -13.74
N GLY A 348 4.54 -10.35 -12.93
CA GLY A 348 4.42 -9.50 -11.74
C GLY A 348 4.13 -8.05 -12.14
N VAL A 349 4.98 -7.49 -12.99
CA VAL A 349 4.82 -6.14 -13.56
C VAL A 349 4.87 -6.19 -15.07
N ARG A 350 3.94 -5.51 -15.76
CA ARG A 350 3.92 -5.48 -17.23
C ARG A 350 3.63 -4.10 -17.82
N ASN A 351 4.41 -3.73 -18.82
CA ASN A 351 4.17 -2.59 -19.72
C ASN A 351 3.82 -1.27 -19.01
N LEU A 352 4.73 -0.82 -18.16
CA LEU A 352 4.65 0.53 -17.60
C LEU A 352 5.36 1.54 -18.53
N ILE A 353 4.93 2.80 -18.50
CA ILE A 353 5.64 3.92 -19.15
C ILE A 353 5.80 5.07 -18.17
N ASP A 354 6.95 5.74 -18.20
CA ASP A 354 7.24 6.92 -17.37
C ASP A 354 6.89 6.69 -15.87
N SER A 355 7.03 5.44 -15.40
CA SER A 355 6.50 4.99 -14.12
C SER A 355 7.61 4.75 -13.09
N MET A 356 7.23 4.73 -11.82
CA MET A 356 8.13 4.58 -10.70
C MET A 356 7.64 3.50 -9.74
N MET A 357 8.49 2.54 -9.41
CA MET A 357 8.26 1.61 -8.32
C MET A 357 9.39 1.74 -7.31
N PHE A 358 9.02 1.87 -6.04
CA PHE A 358 9.97 2.08 -4.95
C PHE A 358 9.71 1.14 -3.79
N GLY A 359 10.76 0.46 -3.30
CA GLY A 359 10.66 -0.39 -2.12
C GLY A 359 9.74 -1.60 -2.28
N CYS A 360 9.45 -2.03 -3.52
CA CYS A 360 8.50 -3.12 -3.79
C CYS A 360 9.20 -4.48 -3.77
N THR A 361 8.47 -5.52 -3.36
CA THR A 361 8.90 -6.92 -3.48
C THR A 361 8.15 -7.58 -4.63
N ILE A 362 8.87 -8.06 -5.63
CA ILE A 362 8.36 -8.74 -6.82
C ILE A 362 8.90 -10.17 -6.78
N ASN A 363 8.09 -11.14 -6.36
CA ASN A 363 8.61 -12.49 -6.11
C ASN A 363 7.69 -13.61 -6.56
N ALA A 364 8.24 -14.80 -6.83
CA ALA A 364 7.46 -16.00 -7.12
C ALA A 364 6.41 -15.85 -8.25
N ASN A 365 6.63 -14.93 -9.20
CA ASN A 365 5.80 -14.79 -10.38
C ASN A 365 6.30 -15.75 -11.48
N ASP A 366 5.50 -15.99 -12.52
CA ASP A 366 5.99 -16.72 -13.69
C ASP A 366 7.09 -15.91 -14.39
N ARG A 367 6.98 -14.57 -14.38
CA ARG A 367 8.06 -13.62 -14.70
C ARG A 367 7.95 -12.38 -13.81
N GLY A 368 9.07 -11.83 -13.36
CA GLY A 368 9.07 -10.67 -12.46
C GLY A 368 8.53 -9.41 -13.13
N VAL A 369 9.33 -8.82 -14.02
CA VAL A 369 8.99 -7.61 -14.78
C VAL A 369 9.13 -7.89 -16.27
N ALA A 370 8.10 -7.55 -17.06
CA ALA A 370 8.07 -7.69 -18.50
C ALA A 370 7.68 -6.37 -19.20
N LEU A 371 8.66 -5.70 -19.79
CA LEU A 371 8.47 -4.46 -20.54
C LEU A 371 8.61 -4.74 -22.04
N THR A 372 7.50 -4.65 -22.77
CA THR A 372 7.48 -4.87 -24.23
C THR A 372 7.55 -3.53 -24.99
N GLY A 373 7.54 -3.59 -26.32
CA GLY A 373 7.88 -2.45 -27.17
C GLY A 373 7.15 -1.17 -26.76
N GLY A 374 7.87 -0.07 -26.54
CA GLY A 374 7.28 1.22 -26.12
C GLY A 374 7.09 1.42 -24.60
N ALA A 375 7.29 0.39 -23.78
CA ALA A 375 7.23 0.48 -22.32
C ALA A 375 8.48 1.14 -21.71
N ASN A 376 8.73 2.41 -22.01
CA ASN A 376 10.01 3.10 -21.75
C ASN A 376 10.03 3.90 -20.43
N ASN A 377 11.22 4.36 -20.03
CA ASN A 377 11.46 5.36 -18.98
C ASN A 377 10.96 4.97 -17.59
N ASN A 378 11.05 3.69 -17.23
CA ASN A 378 10.62 3.22 -15.93
C ASN A 378 11.76 3.20 -14.91
N PHE A 379 11.49 3.61 -13.67
CA PHE A 379 12.44 3.55 -12.57
C PHE A 379 11.99 2.54 -11.50
N PHE A 380 12.87 1.60 -11.18
CA PHE A 380 12.71 0.62 -10.12
C PHE A 380 13.78 0.84 -9.05
N GLY A 381 13.43 1.59 -8.00
CA GLY A 381 14.35 1.96 -6.92
C GLY A 381 14.12 1.11 -5.67
N GLY A 382 15.16 0.45 -5.16
CA GLY A 382 15.05 -0.39 -3.97
C GLY A 382 13.97 -1.48 -4.12
N CYS A 383 13.79 -2.01 -5.33
CA CYS A 383 12.83 -3.08 -5.58
C CYS A 383 13.56 -4.43 -5.52
N ARG A 384 13.07 -5.33 -4.65
CA ARG A 384 13.52 -6.72 -4.65
C ARG A 384 12.80 -7.48 -5.73
N ASN A 385 13.54 -8.20 -6.56
CA ASN A 385 12.95 -9.02 -7.61
C ASN A 385 13.58 -10.42 -7.58
N GLU A 386 12.83 -11.42 -7.14
CA GLU A 386 13.41 -12.70 -6.78
C GLU A 386 12.54 -13.94 -7.00
N TRP A 387 13.17 -15.09 -7.20
CA TRP A 387 12.49 -16.40 -7.25
C TRP A 387 11.37 -16.50 -8.28
N ASN A 388 11.39 -15.70 -9.34
CA ASN A 388 10.44 -15.84 -10.43
C ASN A 388 10.81 -17.05 -11.30
N THR A 389 9.82 -17.78 -11.81
CA THR A 389 10.04 -19.00 -12.61
C THR A 389 10.82 -18.71 -13.90
N GLY A 390 10.57 -17.54 -14.49
CA GLY A 390 11.22 -17.02 -15.69
C GLY A 390 12.27 -15.95 -15.38
N ASP A 391 12.28 -14.89 -16.17
CA ASP A 391 13.22 -13.79 -16.02
C ASP A 391 12.79 -12.86 -14.87
N ASN A 392 13.75 -12.29 -14.13
CA ASN A 392 13.42 -11.26 -13.12
C ASN A 392 13.12 -9.93 -13.82
N TRP A 393 14.05 -9.42 -14.63
CA TRP A 393 13.90 -8.18 -15.37
C TRP A 393 13.98 -8.43 -16.86
N TYR A 394 12.87 -8.30 -17.58
CA TYR A 394 12.81 -8.53 -19.01
C TYR A 394 12.36 -7.28 -19.76
N ALA A 395 13.13 -6.87 -20.76
CA ALA A 395 12.75 -5.84 -21.71
C ALA A 395 12.90 -6.33 -23.16
N TYR A 396 11.96 -5.94 -24.01
CA TYR A 396 12.00 -6.15 -25.46
C TYR A 396 11.50 -4.91 -26.17
N GLN A 397 12.35 -4.28 -27.00
CA GLN A 397 12.06 -3.00 -27.68
C GLN A 397 11.61 -1.88 -26.72
N SER A 398 12.07 -1.92 -25.46
CA SER A 398 11.77 -0.97 -24.40
C SER A 398 13.07 -0.39 -23.83
N VAL A 399 13.18 0.93 -23.79
CA VAL A 399 14.44 1.65 -23.54
C VAL A 399 14.38 2.53 -22.30
N GLU A 400 15.57 2.93 -21.82
CA GLU A 400 15.76 3.87 -20.71
C GLU A 400 15.14 3.43 -19.37
N ASN A 401 15.00 2.11 -19.17
CA ASN A 401 14.56 1.56 -17.89
C ASN A 401 15.73 1.42 -16.92
N GLN A 402 15.46 1.69 -15.65
CA GLN A 402 16.49 1.82 -14.63
C GLN A 402 16.18 0.97 -13.40
N ILE A 403 17.20 0.31 -12.87
CA ILE A 403 17.14 -0.44 -11.62
C ILE A 403 18.21 0.12 -10.68
N SER A 404 17.83 0.53 -9.48
CA SER A 404 18.75 1.14 -8.52
C SER A 404 18.64 0.48 -7.15
N GLY A 405 19.75 -0.07 -6.65
CA GLY A 405 19.82 -0.72 -5.35
C GLY A 405 19.06 -2.06 -5.27
N GLU A 406 19.03 -2.61 -4.06
CA GLU A 406 18.38 -3.89 -3.72
C GLU A 406 18.89 -5.13 -4.47
N LEU A 407 18.17 -6.22 -4.29
CA LEU A 407 18.50 -7.57 -4.69
C LEU A 407 17.67 -8.04 -5.89
N CYS A 408 18.36 -8.47 -6.95
CA CYS A 408 17.86 -9.35 -8.00
C CYS A 408 18.41 -10.76 -7.75
N ASP A 409 17.54 -11.69 -7.38
CA ASP A 409 17.99 -13.00 -6.92
C ASP A 409 17.25 -14.14 -7.60
N ARG A 410 17.99 -15.16 -7.98
CA ARG A 410 17.44 -16.48 -8.29
C ARG A 410 16.29 -16.49 -9.30
N ALA A 411 16.46 -15.73 -10.39
CA ALA A 411 15.63 -15.90 -11.57
C ALA A 411 15.71 -17.36 -12.04
N GLY A 412 14.58 -17.98 -12.37
CA GLY A 412 14.59 -19.31 -12.96
C GLY A 412 15.20 -19.31 -14.38
N ARG A 413 15.13 -18.17 -15.08
CA ARG A 413 15.80 -17.90 -16.35
C ARG A 413 16.80 -16.75 -16.21
N GLY A 414 16.82 -15.75 -17.08
CA GLY A 414 17.80 -14.66 -17.02
C GLY A 414 17.53 -13.69 -15.87
N GLY A 415 18.59 -13.18 -15.25
CA GLY A 415 18.45 -12.14 -14.22
C GLY A 415 17.88 -10.85 -14.82
N VAL A 416 18.65 -10.24 -15.73
CA VAL A 416 18.28 -9.04 -16.46
C VAL A 416 18.48 -9.26 -17.95
N VAL A 417 17.41 -9.09 -18.73
CA VAL A 417 17.35 -9.42 -20.15
C VAL A 417 16.98 -8.19 -20.96
N ALA A 418 17.85 -7.83 -21.90
CA ALA A 418 17.63 -6.80 -22.92
C ALA A 418 17.58 -7.46 -24.30
N GLY A 419 16.37 -7.65 -24.85
CA GLY A 419 16.17 -8.17 -26.21
C GLY A 419 15.80 -7.12 -27.25
N ALA A 420 16.28 -7.31 -28.49
CA ALA A 420 16.13 -6.37 -29.59
C ALA A 420 16.59 -4.96 -29.17
N LYS A 421 15.95 -3.89 -29.64
CA LYS A 421 16.31 -2.50 -29.30
C LYS A 421 15.82 -2.10 -27.89
N SER A 422 16.22 -2.82 -26.84
CA SER A 422 15.90 -2.50 -25.45
C SER A 422 17.12 -2.10 -24.64
N ALA A 423 16.89 -1.42 -23.51
CA ALA A 423 17.97 -0.96 -22.64
C ALA A 423 17.63 -1.07 -21.15
N TRP A 424 18.62 -1.50 -20.37
CA TRP A 424 18.62 -1.42 -18.91
C TRP A 424 19.84 -0.67 -18.40
N ILE A 425 19.63 0.22 -17.42
CA ILE A 425 20.66 0.91 -16.67
C ILE A 425 20.57 0.45 -15.21
N LEU A 426 21.67 -0.06 -14.66
CA LEU A 426 21.72 -0.62 -13.31
C LEU A 426 22.76 0.10 -12.46
N ASN A 427 22.33 0.54 -11.27
CA ASN A 427 23.20 1.18 -10.31
C ASN A 427 23.10 0.52 -8.93
N GLY A 428 24.21 0.03 -8.37
CA GLY A 428 24.25 -0.45 -6.99
C GLY A 428 23.42 -1.71 -6.70
N VAL A 429 23.08 -2.50 -7.73
CA VAL A 429 22.21 -3.68 -7.62
C VAL A 429 23.03 -4.94 -7.31
N ASN A 430 22.54 -5.78 -6.41
CA ASN A 430 23.07 -7.13 -6.22
C ASN A 430 22.33 -8.09 -7.15
N VAL A 431 23.00 -8.68 -8.14
CA VAL A 431 22.39 -9.62 -9.10
C VAL A 431 23.04 -10.99 -8.97
N ARG A 432 22.31 -12.01 -8.52
CA ARG A 432 22.95 -13.29 -8.21
C ARG A 432 22.05 -14.49 -8.48
N ARG A 433 22.69 -15.64 -8.68
CA ARG A 433 22.04 -16.95 -8.78
C ARG A 433 20.99 -17.07 -9.89
N SER A 434 21.10 -16.24 -10.92
CA SER A 434 20.16 -16.26 -12.04
C SER A 434 20.34 -17.52 -12.89
N GLY A 435 19.27 -18.03 -13.47
CA GLY A 435 19.28 -19.24 -14.27
C GLY A 435 19.06 -20.51 -13.46
N ALA A 436 18.37 -20.42 -12.33
CA ALA A 436 18.20 -21.53 -11.39
C ALA A 436 17.46 -22.73 -11.99
N ASN A 437 16.54 -22.49 -12.95
CA ASN A 437 15.79 -23.52 -13.67
C ASN A 437 16.43 -23.87 -15.03
N GLN A 438 17.61 -23.32 -15.34
CA GLN A 438 18.34 -23.63 -16.56
C GLN A 438 19.44 -24.65 -16.27
N PRO A 439 19.74 -25.57 -17.22
CA PRO A 439 20.93 -26.42 -17.11
C PRO A 439 22.21 -25.59 -17.04
N VAL A 440 23.23 -26.11 -16.36
CA VAL A 440 24.58 -25.51 -16.37
C VAL A 440 25.11 -25.44 -17.81
N GLY A 441 25.69 -24.31 -18.20
CA GLY A 441 26.14 -24.01 -19.55
C GLY A 441 25.04 -23.53 -20.51
N ASN A 442 23.77 -23.44 -20.07
CA ASN A 442 22.72 -22.89 -20.91
C ASN A 442 22.89 -21.37 -21.11
N ASP A 443 22.55 -20.88 -22.29
CA ASP A 443 22.65 -19.46 -22.66
C ASP A 443 21.85 -18.52 -21.75
N TYR A 444 20.75 -19.02 -21.17
CA TYR A 444 19.91 -18.28 -20.23
C TYR A 444 20.30 -18.50 -18.76
N SER A 445 21.34 -19.29 -18.50
CA SER A 445 21.97 -19.38 -17.17
C SER A 445 22.94 -18.22 -16.98
N ALA A 446 22.40 -16.99 -16.92
CA ALA A 446 23.18 -15.77 -16.86
C ALA A 446 22.55 -14.67 -16.00
N ASN A 447 23.39 -13.87 -15.33
CA ASN A 447 22.94 -12.67 -14.61
C ASN A 447 22.42 -11.59 -15.57
N PHE A 448 23.11 -11.40 -16.69
CA PHE A 448 22.76 -10.43 -17.73
C PHE A 448 22.68 -11.10 -19.10
N ILE A 449 21.64 -10.80 -19.86
CA ILE A 449 21.43 -11.34 -21.20
C ILE A 449 21.17 -10.19 -22.16
N ILE A 450 21.96 -10.14 -23.22
CA ILE A 450 21.83 -9.20 -24.33
C ILE A 450 21.46 -10.02 -25.56
N ILE A 451 20.33 -9.70 -26.19
CA ILE A 451 19.86 -10.38 -27.40
C ILE A 451 19.71 -9.35 -28.51
N ASP A 452 20.34 -9.61 -29.66
CA ASP A 452 20.39 -8.71 -30.81
C ASP A 452 20.96 -7.33 -30.43
N ASP A 453 20.20 -6.24 -30.62
CA ASP A 453 20.66 -4.85 -30.37
C ASP A 453 20.45 -4.38 -28.92
N GLY A 454 20.33 -5.31 -27.97
CA GLY A 454 20.07 -4.99 -26.57
C GLY A 454 21.22 -4.23 -25.92
N LYS A 455 20.92 -3.34 -24.97
CA LYS A 455 21.91 -2.57 -24.21
C LYS A 455 21.77 -2.82 -22.71
N ILE A 456 22.90 -3.11 -22.05
CA ILE A 456 22.99 -3.17 -20.59
C ILE A 456 24.13 -2.28 -20.12
N GLU A 457 23.84 -1.40 -19.15
CA GLU A 457 24.79 -0.49 -18.52
C GLU A 457 24.84 -0.74 -17.01
N LEU A 458 26.03 -1.01 -16.47
CA LEU A 458 26.24 -1.45 -15.11
C LEU A 458 27.24 -0.54 -14.39
N SER A 459 26.87 -0.07 -13.20
CA SER A 459 27.73 0.72 -12.31
C SER A 459 27.52 0.33 -10.85
N GLY A 460 28.59 0.00 -10.13
CA GLY A 460 28.51 -0.41 -8.72
C GLY A 460 27.69 -1.70 -8.49
N VAL A 461 27.53 -2.54 -9.52
CA VAL A 461 26.76 -3.79 -9.45
C VAL A 461 27.62 -4.88 -8.82
N ARG A 462 27.01 -5.75 -8.02
CA ARG A 462 27.68 -6.94 -7.50
C ARG A 462 26.98 -8.21 -7.98
N THR A 463 27.75 -9.11 -8.56
CA THR A 463 27.27 -10.42 -9.00
C THR A 463 27.59 -11.52 -8.01
N GLY A 464 26.82 -12.59 -7.99
CA GLY A 464 27.07 -13.74 -7.13
C GLY A 464 26.59 -15.08 -7.68
N VAL A 465 27.25 -16.15 -7.22
CA VAL A 465 26.92 -17.55 -7.53
C VAL A 465 26.27 -18.22 -6.32
N GLY A 466 25.40 -19.19 -6.55
CA GLY A 466 24.86 -20.03 -5.46
C GLY A 466 23.70 -20.93 -5.85
N ALA A 467 23.40 -21.87 -4.96
CA ALA A 467 22.25 -22.77 -5.01
C ALA A 467 21.07 -22.21 -4.17
N ASN A 468 20.07 -23.04 -3.83
CA ASN A 468 18.94 -22.62 -3.00
C ASN A 468 19.41 -22.20 -1.60
N ASP A 469 18.70 -21.27 -0.97
CA ASP A 469 19.01 -20.82 0.40
C ASP A 469 18.71 -21.88 1.47
N SER A 470 17.79 -22.80 1.19
CA SER A 470 17.35 -23.87 2.11
C SER A 470 18.40 -24.95 2.35
N GLY A 471 19.52 -24.95 1.59
CA GLY A 471 20.55 -25.99 1.68
C GLY A 471 20.08 -27.36 1.15
N ASP A 472 18.90 -27.43 0.53
CA ASP A 472 18.31 -28.64 -0.06
C ASP A 472 18.91 -29.00 -1.44
N GLY A 473 19.88 -28.21 -1.92
CA GLY A 473 20.51 -28.36 -3.22
C GLY A 473 20.02 -27.33 -4.25
N GLY A 474 19.80 -27.77 -5.48
CA GLY A 474 19.46 -26.92 -6.63
C GLY A 474 20.67 -26.50 -7.47
N THR A 475 20.39 -26.04 -8.70
CA THR A 475 21.43 -25.67 -9.66
C THR A 475 22.30 -24.52 -9.11
N ILE A 476 23.61 -24.75 -9.08
CA ILE A 476 24.60 -23.68 -8.84
C ILE A 476 24.64 -22.82 -10.10
N SER A 477 24.27 -21.55 -9.95
CA SER A 477 24.03 -20.64 -11.06
C SER A 477 24.50 -19.22 -10.69
N PRO A 478 24.72 -18.33 -11.67
CA PRO A 478 24.63 -18.57 -13.11
C PRO A 478 25.87 -19.27 -13.70
N SER A 479 25.72 -19.84 -14.89
CA SER A 479 26.84 -20.33 -15.68
C SER A 479 27.71 -19.18 -16.20
N TYR A 480 27.07 -18.09 -16.61
CA TYR A 480 27.73 -16.93 -17.19
C TYR A 480 27.37 -15.65 -16.45
N ASN A 481 28.26 -14.66 -16.47
CA ASN A 481 27.86 -13.34 -15.98
C ASN A 481 27.05 -12.60 -17.04
N VAL A 482 27.57 -12.53 -18.26
CA VAL A 482 26.88 -11.98 -19.42
C VAL A 482 26.74 -13.02 -20.52
N SER A 483 25.55 -13.12 -21.09
CA SER A 483 25.28 -13.93 -22.29
C SER A 483 24.86 -13.00 -23.42
N ALA A 484 25.60 -13.00 -24.53
CA ALA A 484 25.33 -12.18 -25.71
C ALA A 484 24.90 -13.08 -26.87
N LEU A 485 23.65 -12.94 -27.28
CA LEU A 485 22.93 -13.84 -28.19
C LEU A 485 22.35 -13.07 -29.37
N GLY A 486 21.88 -13.81 -30.38
CA GLY A 486 21.26 -13.24 -31.57
C GLY A 486 22.30 -12.76 -32.59
N SER A 487 21.83 -11.95 -33.54
CA SER A 487 22.61 -11.49 -34.70
C SER A 487 22.91 -9.99 -34.72
N GLY A 488 22.26 -9.23 -33.83
CA GLY A 488 22.43 -7.78 -33.70
C GLY A 488 23.72 -7.31 -33.00
N GLY A 489 23.88 -5.99 -32.94
CA GLY A 489 25.05 -5.29 -32.41
C GLY A 489 24.90 -4.84 -30.96
N GLY A 490 24.58 -5.78 -30.06
CA GLY A 490 24.32 -5.50 -28.65
C GLY A 490 25.45 -4.74 -27.95
N THR A 491 25.12 -4.09 -26.83
CA THR A 491 26.05 -3.21 -26.11
C THR A 491 26.10 -3.52 -24.62
N LEU A 492 27.32 -3.70 -24.11
CA LEU A 492 27.62 -3.92 -22.72
C LEU A 492 28.57 -2.83 -22.21
N LEU A 493 28.11 -2.04 -21.24
CA LEU A 493 28.91 -1.02 -20.56
C LEU A 493 29.02 -1.39 -19.09
N VAL A 494 30.23 -1.55 -18.56
CA VAL A 494 30.44 -1.99 -17.18
C VAL A 494 31.60 -1.24 -16.55
N SER A 495 31.34 -0.60 -15.41
CA SER A 495 32.38 0.07 -14.64
C SER A 495 32.20 -0.08 -13.12
N GLY A 496 33.30 -0.15 -12.39
CA GLY A 496 33.32 -0.15 -10.92
C GLY A 496 32.45 -1.23 -10.28
N SER A 497 32.36 -2.41 -10.91
CA SER A 497 31.44 -3.48 -10.52
C SER A 497 32.20 -4.76 -10.13
N ASP A 498 31.57 -5.60 -9.32
CA ASP A 498 32.03 -6.95 -8.99
C ASP A 498 31.32 -7.97 -9.90
N MET A 499 32.06 -8.44 -10.89
CA MET A 499 31.63 -9.35 -11.94
C MET A 499 32.23 -10.75 -11.75
N THR A 500 32.36 -11.22 -10.50
CA THR A 500 32.86 -12.57 -10.19
C THR A 500 31.78 -13.66 -10.17
N GLY A 501 30.51 -13.28 -10.24
CA GLY A 501 29.35 -14.14 -10.03
C GLY A 501 28.99 -15.11 -11.16
N PHE A 502 29.92 -15.98 -11.61
CA PHE A 502 29.69 -17.00 -12.63
C PHE A 502 30.41 -18.33 -12.33
N VAL A 503 29.92 -19.43 -12.90
CA VAL A 503 30.53 -20.77 -12.75
C VAL A 503 31.43 -21.15 -13.93
N THR A 504 31.08 -20.76 -15.15
CA THR A 504 31.77 -21.18 -16.38
C THR A 504 32.69 -20.08 -16.92
N SER A 505 32.13 -18.92 -17.28
CA SER A 505 32.92 -17.79 -17.78
C SER A 505 32.21 -16.45 -17.55
N ALA A 506 32.99 -15.36 -17.55
CA ALA A 506 32.45 -14.02 -17.39
C ALA A 506 31.49 -13.65 -18.53
N ILE A 507 31.86 -14.00 -19.78
CA ILE A 507 31.07 -13.71 -20.98
C ILE A 507 30.89 -14.99 -21.81
N ASN A 508 29.66 -15.27 -22.20
CA ASN A 508 29.28 -16.22 -23.26
C ASN A 508 28.83 -15.41 -24.48
N GLN A 509 29.75 -15.16 -25.41
CA GLN A 509 29.47 -14.38 -26.61
C GLN A 509 29.21 -15.31 -27.79
N LYS A 510 27.93 -15.54 -28.11
CA LYS A 510 27.48 -16.23 -29.33
C LYS A 510 27.13 -15.27 -30.46
N ALA A 511 26.75 -14.04 -30.12
CA ALA A 511 26.56 -12.99 -31.11
C ALA A 511 27.87 -12.66 -31.84
N THR A 512 27.79 -12.50 -33.16
CA THR A 512 28.94 -12.17 -34.02
C THR A 512 29.65 -10.90 -33.55
N THR A 513 28.88 -9.94 -33.04
CA THR A 513 29.35 -8.65 -32.56
C THR A 513 28.80 -8.36 -31.17
N LEU A 514 29.62 -7.76 -30.32
CA LEU A 514 29.21 -7.19 -29.04
C LEU A 514 30.05 -5.94 -28.80
N ASN A 515 29.40 -4.79 -28.68
CA ASN A 515 30.05 -3.54 -28.31
C ASN A 515 30.33 -3.55 -26.81
N LYS A 516 31.59 -3.39 -26.43
CA LYS A 516 32.08 -3.52 -25.06
C LYS A 516 32.79 -2.24 -24.64
N LEU A 517 32.39 -1.71 -23.50
CA LEU A 517 33.12 -0.72 -22.72
C LEU A 517 33.20 -1.26 -21.29
N ILE A 518 34.12 -2.19 -21.07
CA ILE A 518 34.33 -2.84 -19.78
C ILE A 518 35.63 -2.29 -19.21
N THR A 519 35.55 -1.61 -18.07
CA THR A 519 36.73 -1.01 -17.42
C THR A 519 36.65 -1.05 -15.90
N GLY A 520 37.73 -1.49 -15.24
CA GLY A 520 37.87 -1.35 -13.78
C GLY A 520 36.89 -2.19 -12.98
N ASN A 521 36.70 -3.45 -13.38
CA ASN A 521 35.77 -4.39 -12.74
C ASN A 521 36.53 -5.58 -12.15
N LEU A 522 36.07 -6.12 -11.02
CA LEU A 522 36.58 -7.38 -10.48
C LEU A 522 35.95 -8.54 -11.26
N GLY A 523 36.72 -9.56 -11.64
CA GLY A 523 36.21 -10.78 -12.30
C GLY A 523 35.94 -10.66 -13.81
N MET A 524 36.20 -9.51 -14.42
CA MET A 524 36.09 -9.31 -15.86
C MET A 524 37.21 -8.40 -16.36
N ASP A 525 37.98 -8.86 -17.34
CA ASP A 525 39.09 -8.10 -17.91
C ASP A 525 38.63 -6.82 -18.61
N ASP A 526 39.49 -5.79 -18.61
CA ASP A 526 39.26 -4.58 -19.38
C ASP A 526 39.20 -4.91 -20.88
N ASP A 527 38.04 -4.68 -21.49
CA ASP A 527 37.77 -4.93 -22.90
C ASP A 527 36.93 -3.77 -23.45
N VAL A 528 37.58 -2.97 -24.28
CA VAL A 528 36.99 -1.77 -24.87
C VAL A 528 37.20 -1.84 -26.37
N ASN A 529 36.13 -2.12 -27.13
CA ASN A 529 36.19 -2.26 -28.59
C ASN A 529 35.38 -1.20 -29.36
N ILE A 530 34.81 -0.24 -28.62
CA ILE A 530 34.11 0.93 -29.15
C ILE A 530 34.74 2.21 -28.59
N GLY A 531 34.53 3.34 -29.30
CA GLY A 531 35.12 4.62 -28.94
C GLY A 531 36.54 4.84 -29.47
N MET A 532 37.09 6.04 -29.23
CA MET A 532 38.39 6.47 -29.75
C MET A 532 39.57 5.81 -29.03
N THR A 533 39.45 5.56 -27.72
CA THR A 533 40.45 4.81 -26.95
C THR A 533 39.90 3.42 -26.70
N GLN A 534 40.59 2.42 -27.23
CA GLN A 534 40.20 1.03 -27.11
C GLN A 534 41.24 0.25 -26.32
N VAL A 535 40.87 -0.93 -25.82
CA VAL A 535 41.75 -1.83 -25.09
C VAL A 535 41.73 -3.17 -25.81
N VAL A 536 42.91 -3.59 -26.29
CA VAL A 536 43.09 -4.88 -26.96
C VAL A 536 44.15 -5.65 -26.19
N LYS A 537 43.76 -6.81 -25.63
CA LYS A 537 44.67 -7.67 -24.84
C LYS A 537 45.34 -6.91 -23.69
N GLY A 538 44.57 -6.10 -22.95
CA GLY A 538 45.06 -5.27 -21.84
C GLY A 538 45.86 -4.03 -22.26
N ARG A 539 46.10 -3.82 -23.56
CA ARG A 539 46.86 -2.68 -24.08
C ARG A 539 45.93 -1.61 -24.63
N ARG A 540 46.12 -0.37 -24.18
CA ARG A 540 45.44 0.80 -24.73
C ARG A 540 45.92 1.09 -26.15
N ILE A 541 44.97 1.25 -27.06
CA ILE A 541 45.18 1.63 -28.45
C ILE A 541 44.25 2.80 -28.81
N ILE A 542 44.57 3.49 -29.89
CA ILE A 542 43.74 4.56 -30.47
C ILE A 542 43.07 4.02 -31.73
N GLY A 543 41.75 4.15 -31.78
CA GLY A 543 40.89 3.51 -32.77
C GLY A 543 40.84 1.99 -32.60
N SER A 544 40.24 1.31 -33.57
CA SER A 544 40.22 -0.16 -33.63
C SER A 544 41.55 -0.73 -34.06
N GLN A 545 41.81 -2.00 -33.72
CA GLN A 545 42.85 -2.80 -34.35
C GLN A 545 42.44 -3.14 -35.79
N SER A 546 43.40 -3.13 -36.72
CA SER A 546 43.18 -3.46 -38.13
C SER A 546 43.93 -4.75 -38.36
N SER A 547 43.26 -5.74 -38.92
CA SER A 547 43.80 -7.08 -39.10
C SER A 547 43.64 -7.50 -40.54
N GLY A 548 44.56 -8.33 -41.02
CA GLY A 548 44.50 -8.90 -42.37
C GLY A 548 45.50 -10.02 -42.56
N THR A 549 45.44 -10.66 -43.72
CA THR A 549 46.39 -11.69 -44.12
C THR A 549 47.29 -11.16 -45.21
N LEU A 550 48.60 -11.15 -44.97
CA LEU A 550 49.61 -10.90 -45.99
C LEU A 550 49.87 -12.21 -46.72
N ALA A 551 49.49 -12.28 -48.00
CA ALA A 551 49.55 -13.50 -48.79
C ALA A 551 50.98 -14.06 -48.92
N GLY A 552 51.09 -15.39 -48.97
CA GLY A 552 52.35 -16.14 -49.07
C GLY A 552 52.96 -16.16 -50.48
N SER A 553 53.24 -14.99 -51.05
CA SER A 553 54.00 -14.86 -52.29
C SER A 553 54.95 -13.67 -52.22
N VAL A 554 56.17 -13.83 -52.72
CA VAL A 554 57.15 -12.73 -52.78
C VAL A 554 56.56 -11.55 -53.55
N GLY A 555 56.66 -10.35 -52.99
CA GLY A 555 56.07 -9.12 -53.54
C GLY A 555 54.59 -8.91 -53.20
N ALA A 556 53.91 -9.85 -52.52
CA ALA A 556 52.55 -9.63 -52.04
C ALA A 556 52.49 -8.42 -51.11
N THR A 557 51.41 -7.66 -51.17
CA THR A 557 51.21 -6.51 -50.30
C THR A 557 49.93 -6.62 -49.47
N LEU A 558 49.96 -6.07 -48.26
CA LEU A 558 48.80 -5.86 -47.41
C LEU A 558 48.78 -4.39 -46.99
N SER A 559 47.68 -3.71 -47.26
CA SER A 559 47.48 -2.31 -46.88
C SER A 559 46.42 -2.23 -45.79
N LEU A 560 46.78 -1.66 -44.64
CA LEU A 560 45.87 -1.47 -43.50
C LEU A 560 45.89 0.00 -43.09
N THR A 561 44.72 0.57 -42.82
CA THR A 561 44.59 1.99 -42.49
C THR A 561 44.32 2.25 -41.01
N LYS A 562 44.75 3.41 -40.52
CA LYS A 562 44.53 3.93 -39.17
C LYS A 562 44.14 5.39 -39.19
N THR A 563 43.10 5.73 -38.46
CA THR A 563 42.70 7.12 -38.26
C THR A 563 43.61 7.76 -37.23
N ASN A 564 44.27 8.87 -37.59
CA ASN A 564 44.90 9.75 -36.59
C ASN A 564 43.81 10.55 -35.84
N ILE A 565 44.10 10.98 -34.62
CA ILE A 565 43.23 11.91 -33.88
C ILE A 565 43.20 13.25 -34.64
N PHE A 566 42.03 13.89 -34.70
CA PHE A 566 41.89 15.21 -35.28
C PHE A 566 42.79 16.23 -34.55
N GLN A 567 43.50 17.04 -35.32
CA GLN A 567 44.33 18.16 -34.86
C GLN A 567 43.83 19.42 -35.56
N ASN A 568 43.85 20.59 -34.93
CA ASN A 568 43.71 21.86 -35.63
C ASN A 568 45.00 22.19 -36.40
N SER A 569 44.90 23.12 -37.34
CA SER A 569 46.07 23.65 -38.04
C SER A 569 46.99 24.36 -37.05
N PHE A 570 48.29 24.11 -37.16
CA PHE A 570 49.35 24.64 -36.29
C PHE A 570 49.30 24.15 -34.83
N ASP A 571 48.58 23.05 -34.56
CA ASP A 571 48.63 22.38 -33.26
C ASP A 571 50.02 21.81 -32.95
N THR A 572 50.30 21.63 -31.66
CA THR A 572 51.51 20.93 -31.22
C THR A 572 51.56 19.51 -31.79
N TYR A 573 52.76 19.07 -32.13
CA TYR A 573 53.01 17.72 -32.64
C TYR A 573 52.45 16.65 -31.70
N ILE A 574 51.73 15.67 -32.27
CA ILE A 574 51.27 14.50 -31.53
C ILE A 574 52.24 13.35 -31.80
N THR A 575 52.84 12.82 -30.74
CA THR A 575 53.72 11.63 -30.84
C THR A 575 52.92 10.37 -30.52
N ARG A 576 53.10 9.32 -31.30
CA ARG A 576 52.44 8.00 -31.15
C ARG A 576 53.40 6.89 -31.52
N SER A 577 52.95 5.65 -31.44
CA SER A 577 53.65 4.53 -32.08
C SER A 577 52.69 3.68 -32.89
N ILE A 578 53.12 3.24 -34.06
CA ILE A 578 52.44 2.20 -34.83
C ILE A 578 53.08 0.88 -34.45
N LEU A 579 52.29 -0.02 -33.89
CA LEU A 579 52.70 -1.38 -33.62
C LEU A 579 52.14 -2.29 -34.70
N ILE A 580 53.00 -3.14 -35.24
CA ILE A 580 52.67 -4.15 -36.23
C ILE A 580 53.09 -5.49 -35.65
N GLU A 581 52.15 -6.43 -35.57
CA GLU A 581 52.34 -7.77 -35.04
C GLU A 581 52.03 -8.78 -36.15
N CYS A 582 53.04 -9.54 -36.57
CA CYS A 582 52.96 -10.53 -37.63
C CYS A 582 53.10 -11.93 -37.04
N ARG A 583 52.20 -12.85 -37.39
CA ARG A 583 52.32 -14.28 -37.09
C ARG A 583 52.49 -15.05 -38.39
N ILE A 584 53.54 -15.86 -38.49
CA ILE A 584 53.81 -16.69 -39.68
C ILE A 584 52.93 -17.95 -39.61
N GLY A 585 51.99 -18.09 -40.55
CA GLY A 585 50.91 -19.08 -40.58
C GLY A 585 51.00 -20.27 -39.61
N SER A 586 51.48 -21.42 -40.10
CA SER A 586 51.51 -22.72 -39.39
C SER A 586 52.68 -22.88 -38.42
N GLN A 587 53.48 -21.84 -38.19
CA GLN A 587 54.65 -21.89 -37.31
C GLN A 587 54.37 -21.13 -36.01
N SER A 588 54.96 -21.57 -34.90
CA SER A 588 54.93 -20.83 -33.62
C SER A 588 55.84 -19.59 -33.62
N LEU A 589 56.14 -19.03 -34.79
CA LEU A 589 57.04 -17.90 -34.99
C LEU A 589 56.23 -16.64 -35.32
N GLY A 590 56.56 -15.55 -34.63
CA GLY A 590 55.98 -14.23 -34.85
C GLY A 590 57.05 -13.16 -34.77
N ASP A 591 56.79 -12.06 -35.45
CA ASP A 591 57.64 -10.87 -35.49
C ASP A 591 56.79 -9.65 -35.19
N ASP A 592 57.32 -8.68 -34.46
CA ASP A 592 56.65 -7.43 -34.18
C ASP A 592 57.61 -6.25 -34.36
N ILE A 593 57.04 -5.11 -34.76
CA ILE A 593 57.78 -3.86 -34.89
C ILE A 593 56.94 -2.70 -34.34
N LYS A 594 57.58 -1.90 -33.50
CA LYS A 594 57.05 -0.65 -32.97
C LYS A 594 57.78 0.52 -33.62
N ILE A 595 57.03 1.33 -34.36
CA ILE A 595 57.54 2.50 -35.10
C ILE A 595 56.99 3.77 -34.43
N PRO A 596 57.83 4.56 -33.73
CA PRO A 596 57.40 5.84 -33.22
C PRO A 596 57.22 6.84 -34.36
N VAL A 597 56.12 7.57 -34.30
CA VAL A 597 55.69 8.50 -35.33
C VAL A 597 55.25 9.82 -34.72
N ARG A 598 55.40 10.90 -35.49
CA ARG A 598 54.95 12.24 -35.13
C ARG A 598 53.97 12.75 -36.17
N PHE A 599 52.82 13.22 -35.71
CA PHE A 599 51.79 13.82 -36.53
C PHE A 599 51.77 15.33 -36.33
N ARG A 600 51.72 16.07 -37.44
CA ARG A 600 51.54 17.51 -37.47
C ARG A 600 50.54 17.90 -38.54
N ARG A 601 49.77 18.94 -38.27
CA ARG A 601 48.80 19.49 -39.22
C ARG A 601 49.08 20.97 -39.43
N GLU A 602 49.41 21.31 -40.67
CA GLU A 602 49.46 22.70 -41.14
C GLU A 602 48.15 22.96 -41.93
N ASN A 603 48.24 23.34 -43.21
CA ASN A 603 47.12 23.23 -44.17
C ASN A 603 46.83 21.77 -44.59
N LEU A 604 47.82 20.88 -44.42
CA LEU A 604 47.77 19.46 -44.74
C LEU A 604 48.27 18.62 -43.54
N TYR A 605 47.93 17.34 -43.52
CA TYR A 605 48.45 16.37 -42.56
C TYR A 605 49.81 15.82 -42.99
N TYR A 606 50.75 15.74 -42.05
CA TYR A 606 52.07 15.15 -42.24
C TYR A 606 52.37 14.08 -41.19
N LEU A 607 53.20 13.12 -41.58
CA LEU A 607 53.66 12.00 -40.77
C LEU A 607 55.18 11.95 -40.84
N ASP A 608 55.84 12.10 -39.70
CA ASP A 608 57.29 11.95 -39.57
C ASP A 608 57.60 10.64 -38.84
N ILE A 609 58.46 9.78 -39.42
CA ILE A 609 58.93 8.54 -38.79
C ILE A 609 60.18 8.85 -37.96
N LEU A 610 60.17 8.48 -36.68
CA LEU A 610 61.31 8.68 -35.78
C LEU A 610 62.19 7.42 -35.80
N THR A 611 63.07 7.32 -36.79
CA THR A 611 63.87 6.11 -37.06
C THR A 611 64.73 5.65 -35.88
N SER A 612 65.23 6.58 -35.06
CA SER A 612 66.06 6.28 -33.88
C SER A 612 65.34 5.50 -32.78
N GLY A 613 64.01 5.50 -32.76
CA GLY A 613 63.20 4.83 -31.74
C GLY A 613 62.50 3.55 -32.23
N ILE A 614 62.83 3.06 -33.43
CA ILE A 614 62.21 1.84 -33.97
C ILE A 614 62.73 0.62 -33.20
N VAL A 615 61.81 -0.22 -32.73
CA VAL A 615 62.13 -1.48 -32.05
C VAL A 615 61.46 -2.61 -32.82
N ALA A 616 62.24 -3.57 -33.30
CA ALA A 616 61.77 -4.77 -33.98
C ALA A 616 62.22 -6.02 -33.21
N SER A 617 61.38 -7.05 -33.17
CA SER A 617 61.71 -8.29 -32.45
C SER A 617 62.72 -9.16 -33.19
N SER A 618 62.88 -8.97 -34.51
CA SER A 618 63.90 -9.64 -35.32
C SER A 618 64.24 -8.85 -36.59
N ALA A 619 65.32 -9.25 -37.28
CA ALA A 619 65.70 -8.69 -38.58
C ALA A 619 64.75 -9.07 -39.73
N ARG A 620 63.74 -9.91 -39.48
CA ARG A 620 62.75 -10.30 -40.50
C ARG A 620 61.73 -9.20 -40.76
N ILE A 621 61.44 -8.34 -39.79
CA ILE A 621 60.48 -7.24 -39.94
C ILE A 621 61.18 -5.90 -39.78
N GLY A 622 60.89 -4.95 -40.67
CA GLY A 622 61.58 -3.66 -40.67
C GLY A 622 61.11 -2.73 -41.76
N LEU A 623 61.58 -1.48 -41.73
CA LEU A 623 61.53 -0.60 -42.92
C LEU A 623 62.35 -1.16 -44.09
N SER A 624 63.23 -2.13 -43.80
CA SER A 624 64.02 -2.92 -44.75
C SER A 624 64.20 -4.35 -44.21
N GLY A 625 63.10 -5.01 -43.82
CA GLY A 625 63.13 -6.34 -43.22
C GLY A 625 63.40 -7.45 -44.24
N THR A 626 64.07 -8.53 -43.82
CA THR A 626 64.39 -9.67 -44.72
C THR A 626 63.18 -10.56 -45.05
N GLY A 627 62.14 -10.53 -44.21
CA GLY A 627 60.89 -11.27 -44.43
C GLY A 627 59.71 -10.39 -44.79
N VAL A 628 59.53 -9.26 -44.10
CA VAL A 628 58.49 -8.26 -44.38
C VAL A 628 59.07 -6.86 -44.31
N THR A 629 58.85 -6.10 -45.38
CA THR A 629 59.15 -4.67 -45.43
C THR A 629 57.91 -3.85 -45.10
N VAL A 630 58.06 -2.85 -44.23
CA VAL A 630 56.99 -1.95 -43.79
C VAL A 630 57.23 -0.55 -44.34
N SER A 631 56.18 0.07 -44.90
CA SER A 631 56.17 1.50 -45.24
C SER A 631 54.93 2.18 -44.66
N LEU A 632 55.10 3.42 -44.20
CA LEU A 632 54.03 4.24 -43.64
C LEU A 632 53.80 5.47 -44.51
N SER A 633 52.55 5.83 -44.74
CA SER A 633 52.16 7.07 -45.39
C SER A 633 50.93 7.67 -44.74
N ILE A 634 50.65 8.95 -45.00
CA ILE A 634 49.46 9.65 -44.50
C ILE A 634 48.75 10.33 -45.66
N ASN A 635 47.42 10.24 -45.69
CA ASN A 635 46.63 11.03 -46.61
C ASN A 635 46.61 12.49 -46.13
N SER A 636 47.16 13.40 -46.94
CA SER A 636 47.39 14.80 -46.58
C SER A 636 46.11 15.60 -46.32
N SER A 637 44.96 15.15 -46.81
CA SER A 637 43.66 15.82 -46.61
C SER A 637 42.85 15.26 -45.44
N THR A 638 42.89 13.94 -45.24
CA THR A 638 42.04 13.25 -44.24
C THR A 638 42.78 12.86 -42.96
N GLY A 639 44.12 12.85 -42.98
CA GLY A 639 44.93 12.37 -41.87
C GLY A 639 44.91 10.85 -41.67
N LEU A 640 44.35 10.11 -42.64
CA LEU A 640 44.32 8.65 -42.61
C LEU A 640 45.72 8.09 -42.86
N VAL A 641 46.25 7.34 -41.90
CA VAL A 641 47.55 6.68 -41.98
C VAL A 641 47.39 5.34 -42.69
N THR A 642 48.27 5.06 -43.64
CA THR A 642 48.34 3.77 -44.34
C THR A 642 49.61 3.04 -43.92
N VAL A 643 49.44 1.80 -43.47
CA VAL A 643 50.51 0.85 -43.20
C VAL A 643 50.52 -0.17 -44.32
N GLN A 644 51.55 -0.12 -45.15
CA GLN A 644 51.73 -1.06 -46.25
C GLN A 644 52.84 -2.04 -45.87
N LEU A 645 52.52 -3.32 -45.90
CA LEU A 645 53.45 -4.42 -45.71
C LEU A 645 53.71 -5.07 -47.06
N THR A 646 54.97 -5.40 -47.34
CA THR A 646 55.39 -6.15 -48.53
C THR A 646 56.09 -7.42 -48.11
N ASN A 647 55.62 -8.56 -48.61
CA ASN A 647 56.20 -9.87 -48.34
C ASN A 647 57.50 -10.05 -49.15
N VAL A 648 58.61 -10.32 -48.48
CA VAL A 648 59.94 -10.45 -49.08
C VAL A 648 60.35 -11.92 -49.20
N ASP A 649 59.99 -12.76 -48.23
CA ASP A 649 60.39 -14.17 -48.18
C ASP A 649 59.30 -15.15 -48.67
N GLY A 650 58.11 -14.64 -49.01
CA GLY A 650 57.02 -15.44 -49.56
C GLY A 650 56.21 -16.22 -48.52
N LEU A 651 56.40 -16.00 -47.22
CA LEU A 651 55.64 -16.71 -46.18
C LEU A 651 54.32 -15.98 -45.86
N GLU A 652 53.21 -16.71 -45.78
CA GLU A 652 51.92 -16.15 -45.39
C GLU A 652 51.92 -15.71 -43.92
N ARG A 653 51.35 -14.52 -43.65
CA ARG A 653 51.30 -13.96 -42.29
C ARG A 653 49.93 -13.39 -41.96
N THR A 654 49.45 -13.69 -40.76
CA THR A 654 48.39 -12.90 -40.13
C THR A 654 49.00 -11.66 -39.52
N VAL A 655 48.47 -10.49 -39.85
CA VAL A 655 49.01 -9.19 -39.44
C VAL A 655 47.97 -8.43 -38.63
N ASN A 656 48.40 -7.84 -37.53
CA ASN A 656 47.64 -6.87 -36.75
C ASN A 656 48.40 -5.56 -36.68
N VAL A 657 47.69 -4.45 -36.92
CA VAL A 657 48.22 -3.10 -36.81
C VAL A 657 47.43 -2.35 -35.74
N SER A 658 48.13 -1.68 -34.84
CA SER A 658 47.55 -0.86 -33.77
C SER A 658 48.27 0.48 -33.68
N MET A 659 47.52 1.55 -33.45
CA MET A 659 48.08 2.86 -33.09
C MET A 659 48.09 2.95 -31.56
N LEU A 660 49.26 3.13 -30.96
CA LEU A 660 49.43 3.23 -29.52
C LEU A 660 49.47 4.70 -29.09
N PRO A 661 48.94 5.05 -27.90
CA PRO A 661 49.21 6.36 -27.30
C PRO A 661 50.73 6.57 -27.14
N SER A 662 51.16 7.83 -27.01
CA SER A 662 52.57 8.13 -26.72
C SER A 662 53.02 7.34 -25.50
N MET A 663 54.14 6.61 -25.62
CA MET A 663 54.92 6.23 -24.45
C MET A 663 55.69 7.44 -23.96
#